data_AF-A0A9D5ZIP3-F1
#
_entry.id   AF-A0A9D5ZIP3-F1
#
_cell.length_a   1.000
_cell.length_b   1.000
_cell.length_c   1.000
_cell.angle_alpha   90.00
_cell.angle_beta   90.00
_cell.angle_gamma   90.00
#
_symmetry.space_group_name_H-M   'P 1'
#
loop_
_entity.id
_entity.type
_entity.pdbx_description
1 polymer ?
#
loop_
_entity_poly.entity_id
_entity_poly.type
_entity_poly.pdbx_seq_one_letter_code
_entity_poly.pdbx_strand_id
1 'polypeptide(L)'
;MREPRIDFIDLVQSLTLALDLVDKGLVRHHVRVAYIAKSLSKMGDLNRKQENDVFVASLLHDLGAVWTDDRSEFFHYKLHHPHRHAEVGYQLLHDFDLFEHPATIIRHHHVCWEDGAGHRFCDQKVPFESHVIHLADRVDVLIDYQSDIHPQIEHVLTTVKGDCPDLFHPLVVDWFTRLVQRDDFWFELTSPDLSHILRRWVKGYEIDLTHNILASFAHLLSQLVDFQSRFTSTHSQGVAAVAESIARIIGFSGSECRKIAVAGLLHDVGKLAIPRELLEKNGALSSAEFNIIKSHTYHTMRILEPIQGIDEVIQWCVFHHERLNGSGYPFRKVAEELPFAARIVAVADIFTALSEDRPYRLGMSEMKVRDIFAEQVENGLLDGKVVHALVDHYDAVNEERLAAQRQAHSQYQEFTERIKEFDFWSRSLDHLSANVESGQALDVSIRRQFVNIRSILGQTLSDHAAMIIDKRIVVTNTLSEYFRLFADPVLLKQVVLEIMAYALHYCGQEDALRIHHQDVTAGLSGFAITIAGPSGTKSGAGSCHVHGDGKVAESHLPTGPQNLYLARRILASHQGSLQIIPDQASGFTMVVRLPRVQPTVMIVDDDPDLLKFMVKKLEAMELSVTGLDSSQEAYRRLLDGLQPHLLIADVFMPDLDGFQLLEAAHSSGRDIPVILVTADESRATREKAFQLGAADFVTKPIVLHDFIPRVRKHFG
;
A
#
# COMPACT_ATOMS: atom_id res chain seq x y z
N MET A 1 -16.70 -21.89 -31.48
CA MET A 1 -15.30 -21.99 -31.96
C MET A 1 -14.47 -22.58 -30.83
N ARG A 2 -13.40 -23.30 -31.15
CA ARG A 2 -12.46 -23.82 -30.14
C ARG A 2 -11.61 -22.64 -29.66
N GLU A 3 -11.41 -22.49 -28.35
CA GLU A 3 -10.57 -21.44 -27.79
C GLU A 3 -9.14 -21.55 -28.35
N PRO A 4 -8.45 -20.42 -28.63
CA PRO A 4 -7.08 -20.46 -29.09
C PRO A 4 -6.19 -21.01 -27.97
N ARG A 5 -5.25 -21.88 -28.35
CA ARG A 5 -4.18 -22.32 -27.45
C ARG A 5 -2.97 -21.43 -27.63
N ILE A 6 -2.46 -20.92 -26.53
CA ILE A 6 -1.27 -20.08 -26.49
C ILE A 6 -0.23 -20.69 -25.56
N ASP A 7 1.03 -20.34 -25.76
CA ASP A 7 2.04 -20.63 -24.75
C ASP A 7 1.89 -19.62 -23.61
N PHE A 8 1.81 -20.09 -22.38
CA PHE A 8 1.72 -19.21 -21.20
C PHE A 8 2.82 -18.16 -21.14
N ILE A 9 4.00 -18.48 -21.68
CA ILE A 9 5.11 -17.52 -21.74
C ILE A 9 4.78 -16.28 -22.57
N ASP A 10 3.82 -16.35 -23.49
CA ASP A 10 3.41 -15.21 -24.31
C ASP A 10 2.77 -14.11 -23.45
N LEU A 11 2.00 -14.48 -22.41
CA LEU A 11 1.44 -13.54 -21.44
C LEU A 11 2.54 -12.89 -20.59
N VAL A 12 3.50 -13.69 -20.13
CA VAL A 12 4.64 -13.18 -19.34
C VAL A 12 5.51 -12.25 -20.20
N GLN A 13 5.76 -12.61 -21.46
CA GLN A 13 6.49 -11.77 -22.40
C GLN A 13 5.82 -10.42 -22.61
N SER A 14 4.50 -10.39 -22.74
CA SER A 14 3.72 -9.15 -22.83
C SER A 14 4.02 -8.22 -21.64
N LEU A 15 4.00 -8.76 -20.42
CA LEU A 15 4.31 -8.00 -19.21
C LEU A 15 5.77 -7.53 -19.13
N THR A 16 6.73 -8.39 -19.51
CA THR A 16 8.14 -8.01 -19.51
C THR A 16 8.44 -6.90 -20.52
N LEU A 17 7.77 -6.89 -21.68
CA LEU A 17 7.88 -5.81 -22.66
C LEU A 17 7.27 -4.50 -22.12
N ALA A 18 6.18 -4.59 -21.38
CA ALA A 18 5.60 -3.43 -20.71
C ALA A 18 6.59 -2.85 -19.68
N LEU A 19 7.25 -3.69 -18.89
CA LEU A 19 8.28 -3.27 -17.92
C LEU A 19 9.50 -2.63 -18.61
N ASP A 20 10.01 -3.23 -19.68
CA ASP A 20 11.16 -2.71 -20.45
C ASP A 20 10.88 -1.32 -21.07
N LEU A 21 9.62 -1.01 -21.37
CA LEU A 21 9.22 0.28 -21.92
C LEU A 21 9.16 1.38 -20.84
N VAL A 22 8.91 1.01 -19.59
CA VAL A 22 8.77 1.93 -18.46
C VAL A 22 10.14 2.41 -17.96
N ASP A 23 11.16 1.56 -17.99
CA ASP A 23 12.50 1.90 -17.51
C ASP A 23 13.60 1.36 -18.42
N LYS A 24 14.32 2.27 -19.07
CA LYS A 24 15.43 1.93 -19.96
C LYS A 24 16.66 1.38 -19.22
N GLY A 25 16.79 1.64 -17.92
CA GLY A 25 17.87 1.15 -17.07
C GLY A 25 17.67 -0.31 -16.62
N LEU A 26 16.41 -0.75 -16.49
CA LEU A 26 16.05 -2.14 -16.17
C LEU A 26 16.07 -3.07 -17.39
N VAL A 27 16.32 -2.53 -18.59
CA VAL A 27 16.33 -3.29 -19.84
C VAL A 27 17.33 -4.44 -19.74
N ARG A 28 16.80 -5.67 -19.77
CA ARG A 28 17.49 -6.96 -19.62
C ARG A 28 17.87 -7.37 -18.19
N HIS A 29 17.68 -6.55 -17.15
CA HIS A 29 17.95 -6.95 -15.76
C HIS A 29 17.10 -8.16 -15.37
N HIS A 30 15.77 -8.06 -15.45
CA HIS A 30 14.85 -9.17 -15.16
C HIS A 30 15.15 -10.43 -15.98
N VAL A 31 15.58 -10.28 -17.24
CA VAL A 31 15.99 -11.40 -18.11
C VAL A 31 17.24 -12.09 -17.56
N ARG A 32 18.25 -11.34 -17.12
CA ARG A 32 19.48 -11.89 -16.53
C ARG A 32 19.22 -12.53 -15.17
N VAL A 33 18.42 -11.88 -14.31
CA VAL A 33 17.97 -12.45 -13.04
C VAL A 33 17.23 -13.77 -13.28
N ALA A 34 16.30 -13.84 -14.24
CA ALA A 34 15.60 -15.07 -14.59
C ALA A 34 16.54 -16.18 -15.09
N TYR A 35 17.58 -15.82 -15.85
CA TYR A 35 18.60 -16.78 -16.28
C TYR A 35 19.43 -17.32 -15.10
N ILE A 36 19.90 -16.44 -14.22
CA ILE A 36 20.68 -16.82 -13.03
C ILE A 36 19.82 -17.68 -12.10
N ALA A 37 18.61 -17.24 -11.76
CA ALA A 37 17.69 -17.93 -10.87
C ALA A 37 17.32 -19.32 -11.39
N LYS A 38 16.99 -19.44 -12.69
CA LYS A 38 16.68 -20.74 -13.32
C LYS A 38 17.89 -21.67 -13.38
N SER A 39 19.08 -21.13 -13.59
CA SER A 39 20.32 -21.90 -13.55
C SER A 39 20.63 -22.43 -12.14
N LEU A 40 20.39 -21.62 -11.11
CA LEU A 40 20.45 -22.04 -9.70
C LEU A 40 19.42 -23.10 -9.38
N SER A 41 18.16 -22.94 -9.83
CA SER A 41 17.12 -23.95 -9.61
C SER A 41 17.48 -25.31 -10.23
N LYS A 42 18.06 -25.31 -11.44
CA LYS A 42 18.57 -26.54 -12.07
C LYS A 42 19.75 -27.15 -11.32
N MET A 43 20.69 -26.33 -10.82
CA MET A 43 21.82 -26.80 -10.01
C MET A 43 21.37 -27.40 -8.67
N GLY A 44 20.27 -26.89 -8.12
CA GLY A 44 19.64 -27.36 -6.89
C GLY A 44 18.65 -28.51 -7.06
N ASP A 45 18.47 -29.03 -8.28
CA ASP A 45 17.49 -30.09 -8.61
C ASP A 45 16.06 -29.78 -8.14
N LEU A 46 15.63 -28.51 -8.26
CA LEU A 46 14.24 -28.13 -8.01
C LEU A 46 13.30 -28.88 -8.95
N ASN A 47 12.08 -29.17 -8.51
CA ASN A 47 11.12 -29.82 -9.40
C ASN A 47 10.66 -28.85 -10.52
N ARG A 48 10.21 -29.41 -11.65
CA ARG A 48 9.83 -28.62 -12.83
C ARG A 48 8.81 -27.50 -12.55
N LYS A 49 7.89 -27.69 -11.60
CA LYS A 49 6.93 -26.66 -11.21
C LYS A 49 7.65 -25.51 -10.51
N GLN A 50 8.45 -25.80 -9.48
CA GLN A 50 9.23 -24.79 -8.76
C GLN A 50 10.17 -24.03 -9.69
N GLU A 51 10.85 -24.73 -10.61
CA GLU A 51 11.72 -24.04 -11.55
C GLU A 51 10.96 -23.12 -12.53
N ASN A 52 9.69 -23.43 -12.85
CA ASN A 52 8.86 -22.58 -13.69
C ASN A 52 8.35 -21.37 -12.89
N ASP A 53 7.94 -21.59 -11.64
CA ASP A 53 7.48 -20.55 -10.74
C ASP A 53 8.61 -19.54 -10.45
N VAL A 54 9.83 -20.02 -10.17
CA VAL A 54 11.04 -19.18 -10.06
C VAL A 54 11.27 -18.39 -11.34
N PHE A 55 11.21 -19.04 -12.50
CA PHE A 55 11.47 -18.38 -13.77
C PHE A 55 10.49 -17.23 -14.07
N VAL A 56 9.19 -17.48 -13.87
CA VAL A 56 8.15 -16.46 -14.07
C VAL A 56 8.26 -15.35 -13.04
N ALA A 57 8.45 -15.71 -11.77
CA ALA A 57 8.64 -14.74 -10.70
C ALA A 57 9.86 -13.85 -10.95
N SER A 58 10.98 -14.41 -11.42
CA SER A 58 12.17 -13.61 -11.77
C SER A 58 11.96 -12.66 -12.95
N LEU A 59 11.17 -13.04 -13.95
CA LEU A 59 10.85 -12.12 -15.05
C LEU A 59 9.95 -10.96 -14.62
N LEU A 60 9.14 -11.16 -13.58
CA LEU A 60 8.12 -10.20 -13.13
C LEU A 60 8.45 -9.54 -11.78
N HIS A 61 9.61 -9.83 -11.16
CA HIS A 61 9.90 -9.41 -9.79
C HIS A 61 9.89 -7.90 -9.58
N ASP A 62 10.28 -7.14 -10.60
CA ASP A 62 10.27 -5.69 -10.60
C ASP A 62 9.02 -5.07 -11.22
N LEU A 63 7.95 -5.84 -11.49
CA LEU A 63 6.73 -5.27 -12.07
C LEU A 63 6.14 -4.16 -11.20
N GLY A 64 6.32 -4.23 -9.87
CA GLY A 64 5.91 -3.18 -8.95
C GLY A 64 6.76 -1.90 -8.98
N ALA A 65 7.94 -1.92 -9.60
CA ALA A 65 8.82 -0.75 -9.75
C ALA A 65 8.24 0.31 -10.70
N VAL A 66 7.29 -0.06 -11.55
CA VAL A 66 6.54 0.87 -12.43
C VAL A 66 5.93 2.03 -11.63
N TRP A 67 5.62 1.79 -10.36
CA TRP A 67 4.95 2.68 -9.44
C TRP A 67 5.83 3.42 -8.44
N THR A 68 7.16 3.29 -8.54
CA THR A 68 8.08 4.04 -7.67
C THR A 68 8.63 5.25 -8.41
N ASP A 69 8.61 6.41 -7.75
CA ASP A 69 9.17 7.67 -8.27
C ASP A 69 10.71 7.64 -8.26
N ASP A 70 11.30 6.87 -7.34
CA ASP A 70 12.74 6.60 -7.29
C ASP A 70 12.99 5.14 -7.67
N ARG A 71 13.77 4.95 -8.74
CA ARG A 71 14.20 3.66 -9.28
C ARG A 71 15.72 3.49 -9.22
N SER A 72 16.43 4.46 -8.64
CA SER A 72 17.87 4.34 -8.48
C SER A 72 18.25 3.26 -7.46
N GLU A 73 17.35 2.97 -6.50
CA GLU A 73 17.56 1.96 -5.47
C GLU A 73 17.77 0.54 -6.03
N PHE A 74 17.14 0.18 -7.16
CA PHE A 74 17.27 -1.15 -7.76
C PHE A 74 18.71 -1.51 -8.16
N PHE A 75 19.57 -0.50 -8.37
CA PHE A 75 20.96 -0.69 -8.75
C PHE A 75 21.91 -0.73 -7.54
N HIS A 76 21.39 -0.66 -6.31
CA HIS A 76 22.17 -0.82 -5.09
C HIS A 76 22.24 -2.27 -4.64
N TYR A 77 23.46 -2.73 -4.32
CA TYR A 77 23.68 -4.09 -3.84
C TYR A 77 23.04 -4.36 -2.47
N LYS A 78 22.97 -3.35 -1.58
CA LYS A 78 22.19 -3.42 -0.33
C LYS A 78 21.08 -2.38 -0.43
N LEU A 79 19.84 -2.84 -0.31
CA LEU A 79 18.64 -2.01 -0.44
C LEU A 79 18.27 -1.37 0.89
N HIS A 80 17.72 -0.16 0.83
CA HIS A 80 17.27 0.60 2.01
C HIS A 80 15.77 0.41 2.29
N HIS A 81 14.93 0.30 1.26
CA HIS A 81 13.48 0.03 1.37
C HIS A 81 12.99 -1.06 0.41
N PRO A 82 13.54 -2.28 0.51
CA PRO A 82 13.44 -3.29 -0.54
C PRO A 82 12.02 -3.84 -0.79
N HIS A 83 11.13 -3.77 0.18
CA HIS A 83 9.91 -4.57 0.14
C HIS A 83 8.73 -3.88 -0.56
N ARG A 84 8.81 -2.57 -0.81
CA ARG A 84 7.66 -1.82 -1.34
C ARG A 84 7.27 -2.28 -2.74
N HIS A 85 8.21 -2.33 -3.69
CA HIS A 85 7.87 -2.75 -5.05
C HIS A 85 7.51 -4.24 -5.09
N ALA A 86 8.11 -5.05 -4.23
CA ALA A 86 7.75 -6.46 -4.07
C ALA A 86 6.28 -6.62 -3.64
N GLU A 87 5.81 -5.82 -2.67
CA GLU A 87 4.41 -5.80 -2.26
C GLU A 87 3.49 -5.28 -3.38
N VAL A 88 3.86 -4.19 -4.05
CA VAL A 88 3.09 -3.67 -5.20
C VAL A 88 2.96 -4.74 -6.30
N GLY A 89 4.06 -5.43 -6.63
CA GLY A 89 4.06 -6.53 -7.59
C GLY A 89 3.16 -7.68 -7.16
N TYR A 90 3.20 -8.06 -5.88
CA TYR A 90 2.28 -9.06 -5.31
C TYR A 90 0.81 -8.65 -5.47
N GLN A 91 0.46 -7.43 -5.07
CA GLN A 91 -0.91 -6.91 -5.12
C GLN A 91 -1.47 -6.80 -6.54
N LEU A 92 -0.62 -6.59 -7.55
CA LEU A 92 -1.02 -6.57 -8.96
C LEU A 92 -1.19 -7.97 -9.56
N LEU A 93 -0.36 -8.92 -9.14
CA LEU A 93 -0.26 -10.23 -9.77
C LEU A 93 -1.11 -11.31 -9.08
N HIS A 94 -1.40 -11.19 -7.78
CA HIS A 94 -2.00 -12.29 -7.01
C HIS A 94 -3.44 -12.64 -7.43
N ASP A 95 -4.18 -11.69 -8.00
CA ASP A 95 -5.59 -11.89 -8.42
C ASP A 95 -5.70 -12.60 -9.78
N PHE A 96 -4.59 -12.79 -10.49
CA PHE A 96 -4.57 -13.59 -11.71
C PHE A 96 -4.12 -15.02 -11.38
N ASP A 97 -5.05 -15.98 -11.43
CA ASP A 97 -4.84 -17.38 -11.02
C ASP A 97 -3.53 -18.01 -11.52
N LEU A 98 -3.09 -17.69 -12.75
CA LEU A 98 -1.85 -18.24 -13.33
C LEU A 98 -0.57 -17.66 -12.69
N PHE A 99 -0.67 -16.55 -11.97
CA PHE A 99 0.43 -15.87 -11.28
C PHE A 99 0.30 -15.89 -9.75
N GLU A 100 -0.70 -16.54 -9.16
CA GLU A 100 -0.90 -16.58 -7.69
C GLU A 100 0.37 -17.01 -6.93
N HIS A 101 0.99 -18.12 -7.36
CA HIS A 101 2.20 -18.62 -6.72
C HIS A 101 3.46 -17.77 -7.05
N PRO A 102 3.75 -17.42 -8.32
CA PRO A 102 4.78 -16.44 -8.65
C PRO A 102 4.65 -15.13 -7.87
N ALA A 103 3.45 -14.59 -7.69
CA ALA A 103 3.20 -13.37 -6.93
C ALA A 103 3.66 -13.50 -5.47
N THR A 104 3.40 -14.65 -4.84
CA THR A 104 3.86 -14.92 -3.47
C THR A 104 5.39 -14.99 -3.38
N ILE A 105 6.05 -15.52 -4.40
CA ILE A 105 7.52 -15.56 -4.49
C ILE A 105 8.06 -14.13 -4.64
N ILE A 106 7.46 -13.35 -5.55
CA ILE A 106 7.78 -11.93 -5.79
C ILE A 106 7.60 -11.13 -4.50
N ARG A 107 6.54 -11.31 -3.74
CA ARG A 107 6.33 -10.57 -2.48
C ARG A 107 7.55 -10.60 -1.53
N HIS A 108 8.24 -11.73 -1.48
CA HIS A 108 9.30 -12.01 -0.50
C HIS A 108 10.72 -12.02 -1.09
N HIS A 109 10.92 -11.65 -2.36
CA HIS A 109 12.21 -11.81 -3.03
C HIS A 109 13.37 -10.97 -2.48
N HIS A 110 13.12 -10.04 -1.56
CA HIS A 110 14.16 -9.30 -0.83
C HIS A 110 14.33 -9.71 0.63
N VAL A 111 13.63 -10.74 1.09
CA VAL A 111 13.78 -11.18 2.48
C VAL A 111 15.19 -11.75 2.68
N CYS A 112 15.96 -11.08 3.53
CA CYS A 112 17.28 -11.53 4.00
C CYS A 112 17.13 -12.83 4.81
N TRP A 113 18.13 -13.71 4.75
CA TRP A 113 18.07 -14.99 5.45
C TRP A 113 18.24 -14.86 6.98
N GLU A 114 19.06 -13.92 7.44
CA GLU A 114 19.28 -13.57 8.85
C GLU A 114 19.50 -14.79 9.76
N ASP A 115 20.45 -15.65 9.39
CA ASP A 115 20.74 -16.91 10.09
C ASP A 115 19.51 -17.79 10.34
N GLY A 116 18.57 -17.77 9.39
CA GLY A 116 17.34 -18.55 9.42
C GLY A 116 16.12 -17.80 9.91
N ALA A 117 16.22 -16.58 10.46
CA ALA A 117 15.04 -15.79 10.81
C ALA A 117 14.17 -15.46 9.58
N GLY A 118 14.82 -15.25 8.42
CA GLY A 118 14.20 -14.98 7.12
C GLY A 118 13.32 -16.09 6.54
N HIS A 119 13.19 -17.25 7.20
CA HIS A 119 12.19 -18.26 6.84
C HIS A 119 10.74 -17.76 7.00
N ARG A 120 10.54 -16.64 7.71
CA ARG A 120 9.25 -15.95 7.85
C ARG A 120 9.40 -14.44 7.68
N PHE A 121 8.34 -13.82 7.15
CA PHE A 121 8.20 -12.38 6.99
C PHE A 121 6.74 -12.01 7.26
N CYS A 122 6.46 -11.03 8.12
CA CYS A 122 5.09 -10.67 8.54
C CYS A 122 4.24 -11.87 9.03
N ASP A 123 4.83 -12.78 9.81
CA ASP A 123 4.20 -14.06 10.23
C ASP A 123 3.83 -15.03 9.10
N GLN A 124 4.19 -14.74 7.85
CA GLN A 124 3.99 -15.63 6.72
C GLN A 124 5.26 -16.44 6.47
N LYS A 125 5.09 -17.67 5.98
CA LYS A 125 6.23 -18.49 5.55
C LYS A 125 6.76 -17.92 4.24
N VAL A 126 8.06 -17.65 4.19
CA VAL A 126 8.72 -17.22 2.95
C VAL A 126 8.92 -18.43 2.03
N PRO A 127 8.48 -18.38 0.77
CA PRO A 127 8.79 -19.42 -0.21
C PRO A 127 10.31 -19.57 -0.37
N PHE A 128 10.81 -20.80 -0.42
CA PHE A 128 12.24 -21.03 -0.60
C PHE A 128 12.74 -20.44 -1.92
N GLU A 129 11.90 -20.47 -2.95
CA GLU A 129 12.08 -19.88 -4.26
C GLU A 129 12.42 -18.37 -4.19
N SER A 130 11.91 -17.65 -3.19
CA SER A 130 12.20 -16.22 -3.00
C SER A 130 13.68 -15.98 -2.70
N HIS A 131 14.34 -16.89 -1.97
CA HIS A 131 15.78 -16.79 -1.70
C HIS A 131 16.64 -17.11 -2.94
N VAL A 132 16.12 -17.88 -3.89
CA VAL A 132 16.79 -18.12 -5.18
C VAL A 132 16.79 -16.82 -6.01
N ILE A 133 15.64 -16.13 -6.04
CA ILE A 133 15.52 -14.85 -6.74
C ILE A 133 16.36 -13.77 -6.05
N HIS A 134 16.34 -13.71 -4.71
CA HIS A 134 17.12 -12.73 -3.95
C HIS A 134 18.62 -12.79 -4.32
N LEU A 135 19.20 -14.00 -4.32
CA LEU A 135 20.60 -14.17 -4.69
C LEU A 135 20.84 -13.85 -6.17
N ALA A 136 19.96 -14.28 -7.07
CA ALA A 136 20.10 -14.02 -8.51
C ALA A 136 20.06 -12.52 -8.84
N ASP A 137 19.15 -11.78 -8.21
CA ASP A 137 18.99 -10.34 -8.33
C ASP A 137 20.25 -9.59 -7.86
N ARG A 138 20.73 -9.89 -6.65
CA ARG A 138 21.96 -9.28 -6.11
C ARG A 138 23.22 -9.64 -6.92
N VAL A 139 23.31 -10.85 -7.46
CA VAL A 139 24.42 -11.24 -8.35
C VAL A 139 24.41 -10.43 -9.64
N ASP A 140 23.24 -10.18 -10.26
CA ASP A 140 23.17 -9.37 -11.47
C ASP A 140 23.67 -7.94 -11.24
N VAL A 141 23.30 -7.35 -10.09
CA VAL A 141 23.72 -6.00 -9.69
C VAL A 141 25.24 -5.88 -9.46
N LEU A 142 25.91 -6.95 -9.03
CA LEU A 142 27.36 -6.96 -8.81
C LEU A 142 28.19 -6.99 -10.11
N ILE A 143 27.59 -7.36 -11.24
CA ILE A 143 28.31 -7.59 -12.49
C ILE A 143 28.34 -6.31 -13.32
N ASP A 144 29.55 -5.83 -13.64
CA ASP A 144 29.74 -4.82 -14.67
C ASP A 144 29.78 -5.49 -16.05
N TYR A 145 28.65 -5.43 -16.75
CA TYR A 145 28.50 -5.95 -18.11
C TYR A 145 29.20 -5.13 -19.19
N GLN A 146 29.81 -3.98 -18.86
CA GLN A 146 30.66 -3.22 -19.80
C GLN A 146 32.11 -3.72 -19.81
N SER A 147 32.49 -4.56 -18.83
CA SER A 147 33.82 -5.11 -18.66
C SER A 147 33.84 -6.63 -18.86
N ASP A 148 35.02 -7.23 -19.03
CA ASP A 148 35.15 -8.70 -19.05
C ASP A 148 34.65 -9.27 -17.72
N ILE A 149 33.81 -10.31 -17.79
CA ILE A 149 33.18 -10.93 -16.63
C ILE A 149 34.15 -11.82 -15.85
N HIS A 150 35.12 -12.45 -16.51
CA HIS A 150 35.98 -13.46 -15.87
C HIS A 150 36.81 -12.91 -14.70
N PRO A 151 37.44 -11.73 -14.79
CA PRO A 151 38.15 -11.13 -13.66
C PRO A 151 37.23 -10.74 -12.49
N GLN A 152 35.92 -10.59 -12.73
CA GLN A 152 34.94 -10.20 -11.71
C GLN A 152 34.44 -11.40 -10.90
N ILE A 153 34.53 -12.63 -11.43
CA ILE A 153 33.95 -13.85 -10.82
C ILE A 153 34.43 -14.05 -9.37
N GLU A 154 35.73 -13.89 -9.11
CA GLU A 154 36.29 -14.07 -7.77
C GLU A 154 35.73 -13.04 -6.78
N HIS A 155 35.59 -11.78 -7.22
CA HIS A 155 35.00 -10.73 -6.42
C HIS A 155 33.53 -11.03 -6.11
N VAL A 156 32.73 -11.35 -7.13
CA VAL A 156 31.30 -11.70 -6.97
C VAL A 156 31.14 -12.86 -5.99
N LEU A 157 31.92 -13.93 -6.16
CA LEU A 157 31.84 -15.11 -5.29
C LEU A 157 32.24 -14.79 -3.85
N THR A 158 33.29 -13.97 -3.66
CA THR A 158 33.77 -13.59 -2.33
C THR A 158 32.74 -12.70 -1.61
N THR A 159 32.15 -11.75 -2.32
CA THR A 159 31.10 -10.87 -1.78
C THR A 159 29.86 -11.68 -1.37
N VAL A 160 29.33 -12.54 -2.26
CA VAL A 160 28.16 -13.38 -1.95
C VAL A 160 28.41 -14.32 -0.76
N LYS A 161 29.61 -14.91 -0.66
CA LYS A 161 29.97 -15.75 0.49
C LYS A 161 30.11 -14.94 1.78
N GLY A 162 30.61 -13.70 1.69
CA GLY A 162 30.79 -12.82 2.84
C GLY A 162 29.48 -12.35 3.47
N ASP A 163 28.43 -12.19 2.67
CA ASP A 163 27.09 -11.81 3.14
C ASP A 163 26.20 -13.03 3.53
N CYS A 164 26.76 -14.23 3.64
CA CYS A 164 26.07 -15.43 4.12
C CYS A 164 26.49 -15.74 5.58
N PRO A 165 25.57 -16.04 6.52
CA PRO A 165 24.15 -16.35 6.33
C PRO A 165 23.20 -15.14 6.50
N ASP A 166 23.72 -13.92 6.56
CA ASP A 166 22.88 -12.76 6.91
C ASP A 166 21.94 -12.34 5.77
N LEU A 167 22.43 -12.16 4.55
CA LEU A 167 21.60 -11.83 3.39
C LEU A 167 21.08 -13.09 2.69
N PHE A 168 21.94 -14.09 2.49
CA PHE A 168 21.65 -15.21 1.59
C PHE A 168 21.49 -16.54 2.30
N HIS A 169 20.57 -17.36 1.79
CA HIS A 169 20.35 -18.72 2.27
C HIS A 169 21.57 -19.61 1.92
N PRO A 170 22.19 -20.32 2.89
CA PRO A 170 23.43 -21.07 2.69
C PRO A 170 23.38 -22.11 1.56
N LEU A 171 22.26 -22.83 1.43
CA LEU A 171 22.05 -23.80 0.35
C LEU A 171 22.10 -23.17 -1.04
N VAL A 172 21.54 -21.96 -1.21
CA VAL A 172 21.55 -21.25 -2.50
C VAL A 172 22.96 -20.73 -2.81
N VAL A 173 23.71 -20.30 -1.80
CA VAL A 173 25.12 -19.91 -1.94
C VAL A 173 26.02 -21.09 -2.34
N ASP A 174 25.74 -22.30 -1.83
CA ASP A 174 26.41 -23.53 -2.27
C ASP A 174 26.13 -23.82 -3.76
N TRP A 175 24.86 -23.69 -4.18
CA TRP A 175 24.48 -23.88 -5.59
C TRP A 175 25.19 -22.86 -6.48
N PHE A 176 25.23 -21.61 -6.06
CA PHE A 176 25.95 -20.55 -6.77
C PHE A 176 27.44 -20.85 -6.87
N THR A 177 28.08 -21.28 -5.77
CA THR A 177 29.51 -21.64 -5.74
C THR A 177 29.85 -22.74 -6.75
N ARG A 178 28.95 -23.71 -6.95
CA ARG A 178 29.10 -24.75 -7.98
C ARG A 178 28.80 -24.22 -9.39
N LEU A 179 27.78 -23.38 -9.53
CA LEU A 179 27.35 -22.80 -10.81
C LEU A 179 28.43 -21.91 -11.44
N VAL A 180 29.09 -21.07 -10.65
CA VAL A 180 30.10 -20.12 -11.17
C VAL A 180 31.35 -20.78 -11.76
N GLN A 181 31.56 -22.08 -11.53
CA GLN A 181 32.66 -22.86 -12.11
C GLN A 181 32.40 -23.25 -13.58
N ARG A 182 31.20 -22.98 -14.10
CA ARG A 182 30.78 -23.34 -15.46
C ARG A 182 30.95 -22.17 -16.41
N ASP A 183 31.88 -22.28 -17.36
CA ASP A 183 32.09 -21.25 -18.38
C ASP A 183 30.86 -21.02 -19.26
N ASP A 184 30.10 -22.09 -19.55
CA ASP A 184 28.88 -22.00 -20.36
C ASP A 184 27.81 -21.13 -19.69
N PHE A 185 27.75 -21.10 -18.35
CA PHE A 185 26.85 -20.22 -17.61
C PHE A 185 27.15 -18.74 -17.91
N TRP A 186 28.43 -18.34 -17.87
CA TRP A 186 28.86 -16.97 -18.11
C TRP A 186 28.75 -16.55 -19.58
N PHE A 187 29.07 -17.45 -20.51
CA PHE A 187 28.92 -17.19 -21.95
C PHE A 187 27.46 -16.96 -22.35
N GLU A 188 26.52 -17.71 -21.77
CA GLU A 188 25.09 -17.49 -22.03
C GLU A 188 24.60 -16.21 -21.34
N LEU A 189 24.98 -15.94 -20.08
CA LEU A 189 24.57 -14.73 -19.34
C LEU A 189 24.96 -13.43 -20.06
N THR A 190 26.15 -13.41 -20.68
CA THR A 190 26.67 -12.26 -21.43
C THR A 190 26.23 -12.23 -22.89
N SER A 191 25.47 -13.23 -23.35
CA SER A 191 25.05 -13.35 -24.73
C SER A 191 24.10 -12.23 -25.15
N PRO A 192 24.29 -11.61 -26.33
CA PRO A 192 23.28 -10.74 -26.94
C PRO A 192 21.93 -11.44 -27.18
N ASP A 193 21.92 -12.78 -27.30
CA ASP A 193 20.74 -13.60 -27.62
C ASP A 193 20.06 -14.22 -26.37
N LEU A 194 20.37 -13.72 -25.17
CA LEU A 194 19.89 -14.30 -23.91
C LEU A 194 18.36 -14.51 -23.88
N SER A 195 17.58 -13.57 -24.42
CA SER A 195 16.12 -13.68 -24.47
C SER A 195 15.64 -14.90 -25.29
N HIS A 196 16.34 -15.25 -26.37
CA HIS A 196 16.03 -16.43 -27.16
C HIS A 196 16.49 -17.73 -26.47
N ILE A 197 17.63 -17.70 -25.77
CA ILE A 197 18.06 -18.81 -24.92
C ILE A 197 16.99 -19.14 -23.87
N LEU A 198 16.46 -18.12 -23.18
CA LEU A 198 15.40 -18.30 -22.19
C LEU A 198 14.10 -18.83 -22.77
N ARG A 199 13.69 -18.38 -23.96
CA ARG A 199 12.48 -18.90 -24.63
C ARG A 199 12.52 -20.43 -24.80
N ARG A 200 13.70 -21.02 -24.98
CA ARG A 200 13.86 -22.49 -25.09
C ARG A 200 13.54 -23.23 -23.80
N TRP A 201 13.65 -22.58 -22.63
CA TRP A 201 13.44 -23.20 -21.33
C TRP A 201 11.98 -23.24 -20.89
N VAL A 202 11.12 -22.44 -21.50
CA VAL A 202 9.72 -22.29 -21.08
C VAL A 202 8.75 -22.92 -22.06
N LYS A 203 9.17 -23.09 -23.32
CA LYS A 203 8.29 -23.57 -24.38
C LYS A 203 7.60 -24.88 -24.02
N GLY A 204 6.28 -24.93 -24.21
CA GLY A 204 5.48 -26.15 -24.06
C GLY A 204 4.58 -26.21 -22.83
N TYR A 205 4.29 -25.08 -22.18
CA TYR A 205 3.16 -24.96 -21.26
C TYR A 205 2.00 -24.24 -21.96
N GLU A 206 1.21 -25.02 -22.70
CA GLU A 206 0.04 -24.50 -23.42
C GLU A 206 -1.15 -24.30 -22.47
N ILE A 207 -1.82 -23.16 -22.60
CA ILE A 207 -3.08 -22.87 -21.93
C ILE A 207 -4.17 -22.59 -22.97
N ASP A 208 -5.41 -22.97 -22.66
CA ASP A 208 -6.56 -22.55 -23.44
C ASP A 208 -6.89 -21.09 -23.04
N LEU A 209 -6.72 -20.14 -23.96
CA LEU A 209 -7.00 -18.72 -23.70
C LEU A 209 -8.51 -18.49 -23.76
N THR A 210 -9.20 -18.86 -22.67
CA THR A 210 -10.63 -18.62 -22.51
C THR A 210 -10.95 -17.13 -22.41
N HIS A 211 -12.21 -16.75 -22.67
CA HIS A 211 -12.66 -15.36 -22.45
C HIS A 211 -12.35 -14.84 -21.05
N ASN A 212 -12.43 -15.69 -20.02
CA ASN A 212 -12.17 -15.30 -18.64
C ASN A 212 -10.67 -15.03 -18.42
N ILE A 213 -9.78 -15.88 -18.92
CA ILE A 213 -8.33 -15.67 -18.79
C ILE A 213 -7.92 -14.41 -19.54
N LEU A 214 -8.41 -14.21 -20.76
CA LEU A 214 -8.13 -13.01 -21.54
C LEU A 214 -8.65 -11.74 -20.84
N ALA A 215 -9.86 -11.78 -20.28
CA ALA A 215 -10.42 -10.65 -19.54
C ALA A 215 -9.63 -10.35 -18.27
N SER A 216 -9.32 -11.35 -17.43
CA SER A 216 -8.54 -11.16 -16.21
C SER A 216 -7.12 -10.65 -16.51
N PHE A 217 -6.49 -11.16 -17.57
CA PHE A 217 -5.19 -10.66 -18.01
C PHE A 217 -5.27 -9.21 -18.55
N ALA A 218 -6.35 -8.88 -19.28
CA ALA A 218 -6.59 -7.51 -19.73
C ALA A 218 -6.84 -6.54 -18.57
N HIS A 219 -7.55 -6.98 -17.53
CA HIS A 219 -7.71 -6.21 -16.30
C HIS A 219 -6.36 -5.92 -15.65
N LEU A 220 -5.50 -6.94 -15.51
CA LEU A 220 -4.16 -6.80 -14.95
C LEU A 220 -3.31 -5.78 -15.74
N LEU A 221 -3.29 -5.88 -17.08
CA LEU A 221 -2.59 -4.91 -17.93
C LEU A 221 -3.18 -3.49 -17.82
N SER A 222 -4.52 -3.37 -17.77
CA SER A 222 -5.18 -2.07 -17.61
C SER A 222 -4.83 -1.41 -16.27
N GLN A 223 -4.73 -2.19 -15.19
CA GLN A 223 -4.35 -1.70 -13.87
C GLN A 223 -2.91 -1.16 -13.85
N LEU A 224 -1.97 -1.81 -14.55
CA LEU A 224 -0.60 -1.31 -14.67
C LEU A 224 -0.55 0.11 -15.24
N VAL A 225 -1.44 0.42 -16.17
CA VAL A 225 -1.50 1.72 -16.87
C VAL A 225 -2.33 2.71 -16.08
N ASP A 226 -3.57 2.35 -15.77
CA ASP A 226 -4.56 3.21 -15.13
C ASP A 226 -4.03 3.73 -13.81
N PHE A 227 -3.26 2.91 -13.10
CA PHE A 227 -2.74 3.26 -11.81
C PHE A 227 -1.43 4.07 -11.82
N GLN A 228 -0.79 4.23 -12.99
CA GLN A 228 0.40 5.08 -13.16
C GLN A 228 0.09 6.58 -12.95
N SER A 229 -1.16 7.00 -13.18
CA SER A 229 -1.61 8.37 -12.93
C SER A 229 -2.95 8.40 -12.21
N ARG A 230 -3.09 9.34 -11.27
CA ARG A 230 -4.34 9.54 -10.51
C ARG A 230 -5.56 9.80 -11.42
N PHE A 231 -5.32 10.30 -12.64
CA PHE A 231 -6.37 10.75 -13.56
C PHE A 231 -6.90 9.66 -14.48
N THR A 232 -6.14 8.58 -14.67
CA THR A 232 -6.49 7.45 -15.55
C THR A 232 -7.06 6.26 -14.79
N SER A 233 -7.08 6.29 -13.45
CA SER A 233 -7.44 5.16 -12.56
C SER A 233 -8.77 4.45 -12.85
N THR A 234 -9.66 5.07 -13.63
CA THR A 234 -10.96 4.49 -14.00
C THR A 234 -11.25 4.53 -15.51
N HIS A 235 -10.34 5.10 -16.30
CA HIS A 235 -10.58 5.44 -17.69
C HIS A 235 -10.79 4.20 -18.56
N SER A 236 -9.87 3.24 -18.52
CA SER A 236 -9.93 2.03 -19.35
C SER A 236 -11.19 1.20 -19.05
N GLN A 237 -11.62 1.15 -17.78
CA GLN A 237 -12.85 0.49 -17.38
C GLN A 237 -14.11 1.20 -17.93
N GLY A 238 -14.11 2.54 -17.95
CA GLY A 238 -15.17 3.32 -18.58
C GLY A 238 -15.26 3.07 -20.09
N VAL A 239 -14.11 3.08 -20.78
CA VAL A 239 -14.03 2.81 -22.23
C VAL A 239 -14.52 1.39 -22.56
N ALA A 240 -14.09 0.39 -21.79
CA ALA A 240 -14.52 -0.99 -21.97
C ALA A 240 -16.04 -1.15 -21.84
N ALA A 241 -16.64 -0.56 -20.79
CA ALA A 241 -18.08 -0.63 -20.56
C ALA A 241 -18.87 0.05 -21.69
N VAL A 242 -18.44 1.24 -22.12
CA VAL A 242 -19.08 1.97 -23.23
C VAL A 242 -18.96 1.18 -24.54
N ALA A 243 -17.78 0.64 -24.84
CA ALA A 243 -17.55 -0.13 -26.05
C ALA A 243 -18.41 -1.41 -26.08
N GLU A 244 -18.54 -2.12 -24.95
CA GLU A 244 -19.42 -3.28 -24.81
C GLU A 244 -20.89 -2.91 -25.00
N SER A 245 -21.33 -1.78 -24.41
CA SER A 245 -22.70 -1.28 -24.53
C SER A 245 -23.06 -0.98 -25.98
N ILE A 246 -22.21 -0.22 -26.67
CA ILE A 246 -22.41 0.12 -28.08
C ILE A 246 -22.43 -1.16 -28.95
N ALA A 247 -21.50 -2.08 -28.73
CA ALA A 247 -21.45 -3.34 -29.46
C ALA A 247 -22.75 -4.15 -29.31
N ARG A 248 -23.28 -4.22 -28.08
CA ARG A 248 -24.55 -4.88 -27.77
C ARG A 248 -25.73 -4.22 -28.47
N ILE A 249 -25.81 -2.89 -28.47
CA ILE A 249 -26.86 -2.11 -29.15
C ILE A 249 -26.83 -2.36 -30.66
N ILE A 250 -25.64 -2.43 -31.25
CA ILE A 250 -25.46 -2.68 -32.69
C ILE A 250 -25.78 -4.13 -33.08
N GLY A 251 -25.79 -5.05 -32.11
CA GLY A 251 -26.17 -6.45 -32.32
C GLY A 251 -25.01 -7.43 -32.47
N PHE A 252 -23.81 -7.09 -31.96
CA PHE A 252 -22.72 -8.05 -31.83
C PHE A 252 -23.10 -9.21 -30.90
N SER A 253 -22.53 -10.38 -31.13
CA SER A 253 -22.73 -11.52 -30.25
C SER A 253 -22.10 -11.26 -28.87
N GLY A 254 -22.59 -11.92 -27.82
CA GLY A 254 -22.03 -11.76 -26.47
C GLY A 254 -20.52 -12.09 -26.39
N SER A 255 -20.01 -12.98 -27.26
CA SER A 255 -18.56 -13.24 -27.36
C SER A 255 -17.81 -12.07 -27.98
N GLU A 256 -18.35 -11.42 -29.01
CA GLU A 256 -17.71 -10.27 -29.66
C GLU A 256 -17.78 -9.04 -28.75
N CYS A 257 -18.90 -8.80 -28.06
CA CYS A 257 -19.03 -7.74 -27.06
C CYS A 257 -17.91 -7.83 -26.01
N ARG A 258 -17.67 -9.03 -25.46
CA ARG A 258 -16.57 -9.24 -24.49
C ARG A 258 -15.19 -8.96 -25.08
N LYS A 259 -14.92 -9.35 -26.33
CA LYS A 259 -13.64 -9.06 -26.99
C LYS A 259 -13.46 -7.56 -27.25
N ILE A 260 -14.54 -6.85 -27.61
CA ILE A 260 -14.55 -5.39 -27.79
C ILE A 260 -14.32 -4.69 -26.44
N ALA A 261 -14.92 -5.19 -25.35
CA ALA A 261 -14.66 -4.70 -23.99
C ALA A 261 -13.18 -4.87 -23.61
N VAL A 262 -12.60 -6.05 -23.88
CA VAL A 262 -11.15 -6.31 -23.71
C VAL A 262 -10.32 -5.33 -24.54
N ALA A 263 -10.72 -5.03 -25.77
CA ALA A 263 -10.01 -4.04 -26.57
C ALA A 263 -10.05 -2.64 -25.93
N GLY A 264 -11.18 -2.27 -25.32
CA GLY A 264 -11.32 -1.05 -24.53
C GLY A 264 -10.44 -1.02 -23.27
N LEU A 265 -10.25 -2.16 -22.59
CA LEU A 265 -9.31 -2.26 -21.46
C LEU A 265 -7.85 -2.07 -21.88
N LEU A 266 -7.49 -2.58 -23.07
CA LEU A 266 -6.11 -2.69 -23.52
C LEU A 266 -5.64 -1.53 -24.42
N HIS A 267 -6.55 -0.69 -24.90
CA HIS A 267 -6.25 0.30 -25.95
C HIS A 267 -5.07 1.22 -25.61
N ASP A 268 -4.94 1.54 -24.33
CA ASP A 268 -3.99 2.49 -23.78
C ASP A 268 -2.75 1.86 -23.13
N VAL A 269 -2.55 0.54 -23.23
CA VAL A 269 -1.47 -0.13 -22.50
C VAL A 269 -0.07 0.41 -22.83
N GLY A 270 0.12 0.92 -24.05
CA GLY A 270 1.35 1.58 -24.45
C GLY A 270 1.62 2.94 -23.80
N LYS A 271 0.69 3.50 -23.01
CA LYS A 271 0.94 4.72 -22.21
C LYS A 271 2.03 4.51 -21.17
N LEU A 272 2.30 3.26 -20.78
CA LEU A 272 3.45 2.87 -19.96
C LEU A 272 4.80 3.33 -20.53
N ALA A 273 4.92 3.45 -21.86
CA ALA A 273 6.12 3.93 -22.53
C ALA A 273 6.24 5.47 -22.55
N ILE A 274 5.19 6.19 -22.13
CA ILE A 274 5.11 7.64 -22.24
C ILE A 274 5.56 8.27 -20.91
N PRO A 275 6.47 9.27 -20.93
CA PRO A 275 6.90 9.96 -19.72
C PRO A 275 5.72 10.55 -18.94
N ARG A 276 5.72 10.35 -17.62
CA ARG A 276 4.64 10.80 -16.73
C ARG A 276 4.43 12.31 -16.79
N GLU A 277 5.51 13.07 -16.94
CA GLU A 277 5.48 14.54 -17.04
C GLU A 277 4.70 15.02 -18.26
N LEU A 278 4.65 14.21 -19.33
CA LEU A 278 3.85 14.49 -20.51
C LEU A 278 2.38 14.09 -20.32
N LEU A 279 2.11 12.97 -19.65
CA LEU A 279 0.75 12.51 -19.35
C LEU A 279 0.04 13.44 -18.36
N GLU A 280 0.75 13.99 -17.38
CA GLU A 280 0.21 14.85 -16.32
C GLU A 280 0.41 16.35 -16.59
N LYS A 281 0.84 16.72 -17.81
CA LYS A 281 1.13 18.12 -18.16
C LYS A 281 -0.12 19.00 -18.06
N ASN A 282 -0.06 20.00 -17.17
CA ASN A 282 -1.10 21.04 -17.03
C ASN A 282 -0.96 22.14 -18.11
N GLY A 283 -1.16 21.78 -19.37
CA GLY A 283 -1.10 22.73 -20.49
C GLY A 283 -1.07 22.06 -21.87
N ALA A 284 -1.04 22.87 -22.91
CA ALA A 284 -0.95 22.36 -24.28
C ALA A 284 0.40 21.66 -24.52
N LEU A 285 0.34 20.55 -25.25
CA LEU A 285 1.51 19.82 -25.73
C LEU A 285 2.04 20.52 -26.99
N SER A 286 3.35 20.69 -27.08
CA SER A 286 4.03 21.03 -28.32
C SER A 286 3.90 19.89 -29.33
N SER A 287 4.15 20.18 -30.61
CA SER A 287 4.13 19.15 -31.66
C SER A 287 5.12 18.01 -31.40
N ALA A 288 6.26 18.30 -30.76
CA ALA A 288 7.26 17.30 -30.39
C ALA A 288 6.76 16.39 -29.26
N GLU A 289 6.18 16.96 -28.20
CA GLU A 289 5.59 16.21 -27.09
C GLU A 289 4.40 15.38 -27.55
N PHE A 290 3.56 15.94 -28.43
CA PHE A 290 2.44 15.21 -29.03
C PHE A 290 2.92 14.03 -29.89
N ASN A 291 4.05 14.15 -30.59
CA ASN A 291 4.63 13.01 -31.31
C ASN A 291 5.05 11.87 -30.39
N ILE A 292 5.53 12.18 -29.18
CA ILE A 292 5.84 11.17 -28.17
C ILE A 292 4.54 10.49 -27.73
N ILE A 293 3.50 11.26 -27.37
CA ILE A 293 2.21 10.69 -26.92
C ILE A 293 1.58 9.79 -27.99
N LYS A 294 1.62 10.17 -29.27
CA LYS A 294 1.08 9.34 -30.37
C LYS A 294 1.68 7.93 -30.41
N SER A 295 2.91 7.75 -29.93
CA SER A 295 3.59 6.45 -29.94
C SER A 295 2.94 5.39 -29.04
N HIS A 296 2.07 5.78 -28.08
CA HIS A 296 1.44 4.80 -27.18
C HIS A 296 0.66 3.74 -27.96
N THR A 297 -0.04 4.11 -29.04
CA THR A 297 -0.76 3.15 -29.91
C THR A 297 0.17 2.09 -30.51
N TYR A 298 1.38 2.50 -30.94
CA TYR A 298 2.41 1.59 -31.43
C TYR A 298 2.96 0.73 -30.28
N HIS A 299 3.19 1.29 -29.11
CA HIS A 299 3.63 0.54 -27.94
C HIS A 299 2.59 -0.47 -27.45
N THR A 300 1.29 -0.14 -27.48
CA THR A 300 0.19 -1.09 -27.23
C THR A 300 0.31 -2.29 -28.15
N MET A 301 0.53 -2.08 -29.45
CA MET A 301 0.76 -3.18 -30.41
C MET A 301 1.93 -4.06 -29.98
N ARG A 302 3.08 -3.44 -29.66
CA ARG A 302 4.31 -4.17 -29.29
C ARG A 302 4.16 -4.99 -28.01
N ILE A 303 3.43 -4.48 -27.03
CA ILE A 303 3.19 -5.16 -25.76
C ILE A 303 2.27 -6.38 -25.96
N LEU A 304 1.27 -6.29 -26.84
CA LEU A 304 0.28 -7.35 -27.02
C LEU A 304 0.65 -8.38 -28.10
N GLU A 305 1.51 -8.03 -29.06
CA GLU A 305 1.94 -8.89 -30.18
C GLU A 305 2.46 -10.30 -29.78
N PRO A 306 3.11 -10.51 -28.61
CA PRO A 306 3.48 -11.86 -28.20
C PRO A 306 2.28 -12.82 -28.06
N ILE A 307 1.11 -12.31 -27.69
CA ILE A 307 -0.07 -13.11 -27.35
C ILE A 307 -0.74 -13.60 -28.64
N GLN A 308 -0.53 -14.86 -28.97
CA GLN A 308 -1.09 -15.44 -30.19
C GLN A 308 -2.61 -15.57 -30.11
N GLY A 309 -3.30 -15.43 -31.24
CA GLY A 309 -4.74 -15.70 -31.33
C GLY A 309 -5.65 -14.56 -30.85
N ILE A 310 -5.10 -13.37 -30.56
CA ILE A 310 -5.86 -12.15 -30.25
C ILE A 310 -5.61 -11.02 -31.27
N ASP A 311 -5.10 -11.33 -32.46
CA ASP A 311 -4.72 -10.33 -33.48
C ASP A 311 -5.84 -9.33 -33.81
N GLU A 312 -7.09 -9.80 -33.84
CA GLU A 312 -8.26 -8.94 -34.06
C GLU A 312 -8.45 -7.92 -32.93
N VAL A 313 -8.28 -8.35 -31.67
CA VAL A 313 -8.39 -7.48 -30.49
C VAL A 313 -7.28 -6.43 -30.51
N ILE A 314 -6.05 -6.84 -30.85
CA ILE A 314 -4.90 -5.93 -31.00
C ILE A 314 -5.21 -4.85 -32.02
N GLN A 315 -5.77 -5.21 -33.19
CA GLN A 315 -6.17 -4.22 -34.20
C GLN A 315 -7.21 -3.23 -33.67
N TRP A 316 -8.19 -3.70 -32.89
CA TRP A 316 -9.23 -2.84 -32.33
C TRP A 316 -8.65 -1.88 -31.28
N CYS A 317 -7.66 -2.32 -30.50
CA CYS A 317 -6.91 -1.47 -29.59
C CYS A 317 -6.13 -0.40 -30.33
N VAL A 318 -5.29 -0.76 -31.30
CA VAL A 318 -4.26 0.15 -31.82
C VAL A 318 -4.78 1.18 -32.83
N PHE A 319 -6.00 0.98 -33.35
CA PHE A 319 -6.63 1.89 -34.30
C PHE A 319 -7.62 2.89 -33.67
N HIS A 320 -7.75 2.96 -32.34
CA HIS A 320 -8.72 3.86 -31.68
C HIS A 320 -8.48 5.36 -31.94
N HIS A 321 -7.28 5.74 -32.36
CA HIS A 321 -6.93 7.11 -32.79
C HIS A 321 -6.86 7.31 -34.31
N GLU A 322 -7.15 6.28 -35.10
CA GLU A 322 -7.38 6.42 -36.54
C GLU A 322 -8.71 7.13 -36.81
N ARG A 323 -8.87 7.70 -38.01
CA ARG A 323 -10.06 8.47 -38.41
C ARG A 323 -10.51 8.03 -39.79
N LEU A 324 -11.82 8.05 -40.06
CA LEU A 324 -12.36 7.51 -41.32
C LEU A 324 -11.76 8.19 -42.58
N ASN A 325 -11.40 9.47 -42.48
CA ASN A 325 -10.75 10.22 -43.57
C ASN A 325 -9.21 10.06 -43.66
N GLY A 326 -8.59 9.18 -42.87
CA GLY A 326 -7.13 8.94 -42.89
C GLY A 326 -6.29 9.98 -42.14
N SER A 327 -6.91 10.97 -41.51
CA SER A 327 -6.20 12.03 -40.76
C SER A 327 -5.66 11.58 -39.40
N GLY A 328 -6.07 10.40 -38.92
CA GLY A 328 -5.66 9.81 -37.65
C GLY A 328 -4.22 9.31 -37.59
N TYR A 329 -3.90 8.54 -36.56
CA TYR A 329 -2.56 8.01 -36.30
C TYR A 329 -2.63 6.65 -35.57
N PRO A 330 -1.55 5.85 -35.59
CA PRO A 330 -0.22 6.10 -36.16
C PRO A 330 -0.04 5.60 -37.60
N PHE A 331 -0.96 4.80 -38.13
CA PHE A 331 -0.84 4.08 -39.40
C PHE A 331 -1.55 4.75 -40.58
N ARG A 332 -2.35 5.80 -40.32
CA ARG A 332 -3.07 6.57 -41.36
C ARG A 332 -4.12 5.75 -42.09
N LYS A 333 -4.85 4.91 -41.34
CA LYS A 333 -5.88 4.04 -41.90
C LYS A 333 -7.09 4.84 -42.39
N VAL A 334 -7.61 4.47 -43.54
CA VAL A 334 -8.88 5.01 -44.06
C VAL A 334 -10.06 4.11 -43.67
N ALA A 335 -11.29 4.60 -43.87
CA ALA A 335 -12.51 3.91 -43.48
C ALA A 335 -12.52 2.42 -43.90
N GLU A 336 -12.17 2.09 -45.13
CA GLU A 336 -12.21 0.73 -45.66
C GLU A 336 -11.25 -0.24 -44.95
N GLU A 337 -10.21 0.28 -44.32
CA GLU A 337 -9.20 -0.51 -43.59
C GLU A 337 -9.52 -0.64 -42.09
N LEU A 338 -10.47 0.14 -41.57
CA LEU A 338 -10.80 0.18 -40.14
C LEU A 338 -11.89 -0.83 -39.79
N PRO A 339 -11.57 -1.86 -38.98
CA PRO A 339 -12.57 -2.80 -38.47
C PRO A 339 -13.67 -2.04 -37.72
N PHE A 340 -14.92 -2.49 -37.86
CA PHE A 340 -16.04 -1.82 -37.22
C PHE A 340 -15.91 -1.76 -35.69
N ALA A 341 -15.36 -2.82 -35.08
CA ALA A 341 -15.03 -2.88 -33.66
C ALA A 341 -14.01 -1.80 -33.22
N ALA A 342 -13.00 -1.49 -34.04
CA ALA A 342 -12.05 -0.41 -33.74
C ALA A 342 -12.74 0.97 -33.72
N ARG A 343 -13.73 1.17 -34.60
CA ARG A 343 -14.55 2.40 -34.63
C ARG A 343 -15.39 2.55 -33.37
N ILE A 344 -15.89 1.42 -32.83
CA ILE A 344 -16.60 1.39 -31.54
C ILE A 344 -15.65 1.83 -30.41
N VAL A 345 -14.45 1.26 -30.33
CA VAL A 345 -13.45 1.64 -29.30
C VAL A 345 -13.07 3.13 -29.42
N ALA A 346 -12.88 3.65 -30.64
CA ALA A 346 -12.60 5.06 -30.86
C ALA A 346 -13.71 6.00 -30.34
N VAL A 347 -14.98 5.66 -30.60
CA VAL A 347 -16.13 6.44 -30.09
C VAL A 347 -16.25 6.30 -28.58
N ALA A 348 -16.01 5.11 -28.03
CA ALA A 348 -16.06 4.85 -26.60
C ALA A 348 -14.99 5.63 -25.82
N ASP A 349 -13.75 5.66 -26.33
CA ASP A 349 -12.65 6.46 -25.79
C ASP A 349 -13.01 7.95 -25.78
N ILE A 350 -13.40 8.51 -26.94
CA ILE A 350 -13.78 9.92 -27.05
C ILE A 350 -14.94 10.27 -26.12
N PHE A 351 -15.98 9.44 -26.06
CA PHE A 351 -17.11 9.69 -25.17
C PHE A 351 -16.70 9.68 -23.70
N THR A 352 -15.95 8.67 -23.28
CA THR A 352 -15.48 8.54 -21.90
C THR A 352 -14.60 9.74 -21.55
N ALA A 353 -13.67 10.09 -22.43
CA ALA A 353 -12.81 11.25 -22.28
C ALA A 353 -13.60 12.56 -22.16
N LEU A 354 -14.63 12.79 -22.98
CA LEU A 354 -15.43 14.03 -22.93
C LEU A 354 -16.29 14.13 -21.65
N SER A 355 -16.87 13.00 -21.23
CA SER A 355 -17.86 12.90 -20.15
C SER A 355 -17.27 12.69 -18.75
N GLU A 356 -15.99 12.38 -18.62
CA GLU A 356 -15.30 12.24 -17.33
C GLU A 356 -14.82 13.59 -16.78
N ASP A 357 -14.86 13.72 -15.46
CA ASP A 357 -14.19 14.81 -14.75
C ASP A 357 -12.68 14.61 -14.81
N ARG A 358 -11.96 15.67 -15.13
CA ARG A 358 -10.50 15.73 -15.12
C ARG A 358 -10.05 16.85 -14.15
N PRO A 359 -8.81 16.82 -13.64
CA PRO A 359 -8.35 17.78 -12.62
C PRO A 359 -8.53 19.24 -13.01
N TYR A 360 -8.45 19.51 -14.31
CA TYR A 360 -8.51 20.84 -14.91
C TYR A 360 -9.86 21.14 -15.61
N ARG A 361 -10.79 20.18 -15.69
CA ARG A 361 -12.13 20.42 -16.25
C ARG A 361 -13.18 19.43 -15.74
N LEU A 362 -14.38 19.92 -15.52
CA LEU A 362 -15.54 19.03 -15.37
C LEU A 362 -15.86 18.31 -16.70
N GLY A 363 -16.54 17.17 -16.57
CA GLY A 363 -17.15 16.47 -17.68
C GLY A 363 -18.08 17.40 -18.46
N MET A 364 -18.12 17.23 -19.78
CA MET A 364 -18.96 18.07 -20.63
C MET A 364 -20.44 17.70 -20.47
N SER A 365 -21.33 18.67 -20.65
CA SER A 365 -22.77 18.41 -20.67
C SER A 365 -23.12 17.54 -21.88
N GLU A 366 -24.15 16.71 -21.74
CA GLU A 366 -24.64 15.85 -22.82
C GLU A 366 -24.86 16.61 -24.13
N MET A 367 -25.52 17.77 -24.08
CA MET A 367 -25.75 18.61 -25.26
C MET A 367 -24.44 18.94 -25.99
N LYS A 368 -23.40 19.33 -25.25
CA LYS A 368 -22.10 19.64 -25.82
C LYS A 368 -21.38 18.40 -26.37
N VAL A 369 -21.53 17.25 -25.71
CA VAL A 369 -21.00 15.98 -26.19
C VAL A 369 -21.66 15.59 -27.51
N ARG A 370 -22.99 15.72 -27.61
CA ARG A 370 -23.77 15.49 -28.84
C ARG A 370 -23.33 16.41 -29.98
N ASP A 371 -23.13 17.71 -29.70
CA ASP A 371 -22.67 18.68 -30.69
C ASP A 371 -21.29 18.31 -31.26
N ILE A 372 -20.34 17.94 -30.39
CA ILE A 372 -18.98 17.51 -30.80
C ILE A 372 -19.06 16.25 -31.67
N PHE A 373 -19.88 15.27 -31.29
CA PHE A 373 -20.03 14.06 -32.08
C PHE A 373 -20.68 14.32 -33.45
N ALA A 374 -21.68 15.20 -33.52
CA ALA A 374 -22.29 15.61 -34.78
C ALA A 374 -21.26 16.25 -35.73
N GLU A 375 -20.44 17.17 -35.22
CA GLU A 375 -19.35 17.81 -35.98
C GLU A 375 -18.30 16.78 -36.47
N GLN A 376 -17.92 15.83 -35.61
CA GLN A 376 -16.95 14.78 -35.97
C GLN A 376 -17.48 13.84 -37.06
N VAL A 377 -18.78 13.53 -37.05
CA VAL A 377 -19.42 12.71 -38.10
C VAL A 377 -19.52 13.49 -39.41
N GLU A 378 -19.93 14.76 -39.36
CA GLU A 378 -20.04 15.64 -40.55
C GLU A 378 -18.68 15.80 -41.25
N ASN A 379 -17.60 15.92 -40.47
CA ASN A 379 -16.23 16.02 -40.99
C ASN A 379 -15.61 14.68 -41.43
N GLY A 380 -16.37 13.58 -41.38
CA GLY A 380 -15.90 12.25 -41.77
C GLY A 380 -14.77 11.72 -40.88
N LEU A 381 -14.77 12.08 -39.60
CA LEU A 381 -13.77 11.64 -38.63
C LEU A 381 -14.22 10.35 -37.91
N LEU A 382 -15.50 10.26 -37.54
CA LEU A 382 -16.10 9.15 -36.79
C LEU A 382 -17.24 8.47 -37.54
N ASP A 383 -17.51 7.21 -37.19
CA ASP A 383 -18.58 6.43 -37.81
C ASP A 383 -19.95 6.84 -37.30
N GLY A 384 -20.78 7.35 -38.21
CA GLY A 384 -22.14 7.78 -37.88
C GLY A 384 -22.95 6.67 -37.22
N LYS A 385 -22.88 5.41 -37.66
CA LYS A 385 -23.71 4.34 -37.07
C LYS A 385 -23.35 4.10 -35.60
N VAL A 386 -22.06 4.14 -35.29
CA VAL A 386 -21.55 3.97 -33.92
C VAL A 386 -21.96 5.16 -33.04
N VAL A 387 -21.82 6.37 -33.57
CA VAL A 387 -22.24 7.59 -32.86
C VAL A 387 -23.74 7.59 -32.59
N HIS A 388 -24.58 7.25 -33.57
CA HIS A 388 -26.04 7.16 -33.36
C HIS A 388 -26.39 6.10 -32.31
N ALA A 389 -25.74 4.93 -32.32
CA ALA A 389 -25.96 3.90 -31.31
C ALA A 389 -25.70 4.43 -29.88
N LEU A 390 -24.64 5.23 -29.69
CA LEU A 390 -24.35 5.88 -28.41
C LEU A 390 -25.35 7.00 -28.08
N VAL A 391 -25.59 7.91 -29.02
CA VAL A 391 -26.36 9.15 -28.83
C VAL A 391 -27.85 8.86 -28.62
N ASP A 392 -28.40 7.84 -29.27
CA ASP A 392 -29.80 7.43 -29.10
C ASP A 392 -30.03 6.69 -27.77
N HIS A 393 -28.96 6.18 -27.15
CA HIS A 393 -29.00 5.43 -25.88
C HIS A 393 -28.11 6.07 -24.81
N TYR A 394 -27.95 7.40 -24.87
CA TYR A 394 -26.95 8.16 -24.11
C TYR A 394 -27.01 7.85 -22.61
N ASP A 395 -28.19 7.94 -22.00
CA ASP A 395 -28.36 7.74 -20.56
C ASP A 395 -27.94 6.33 -20.13
N ALA A 396 -28.42 5.30 -20.84
CA ALA A 396 -28.10 3.91 -20.53
C ALA A 396 -26.59 3.62 -20.66
N VAL A 397 -25.96 4.11 -21.75
CA VAL A 397 -24.52 3.94 -21.98
C VAL A 397 -23.70 4.69 -20.91
N ASN A 398 -24.13 5.90 -20.55
CA ASN A 398 -23.46 6.71 -19.54
C ASN A 398 -23.62 6.14 -18.12
N GLU A 399 -24.76 5.54 -17.80
CA GLU A 399 -24.98 4.84 -16.53
C GLU A 399 -24.05 3.62 -16.40
N GLU A 400 -23.92 2.81 -17.45
CA GLU A 400 -22.98 1.67 -17.48
C GLU A 400 -21.52 2.15 -17.30
N ARG A 401 -21.13 3.24 -17.99
CA ARG A 401 -19.81 3.87 -17.81
C ARG A 401 -19.56 4.29 -16.36
N LEU A 402 -20.51 5.02 -15.76
CA LEU A 402 -20.38 5.50 -14.38
C LEU A 402 -20.33 4.35 -13.37
N ALA A 403 -21.07 3.27 -13.61
CA ALA A 403 -21.00 2.07 -12.76
C ALA A 403 -19.62 1.41 -12.83
N ALA A 404 -19.07 1.21 -14.03
CA ALA A 404 -17.74 0.65 -14.22
C ALA A 404 -16.65 1.52 -13.58
N GLN A 405 -16.73 2.85 -13.76
CA GLN A 405 -15.77 3.79 -13.17
C GLN A 405 -15.84 3.82 -11.63
N ARG A 406 -17.04 3.73 -11.03
CA ARG A 406 -17.18 3.64 -9.57
C ARG A 406 -16.54 2.36 -9.01
N GLN A 407 -16.75 1.23 -9.67
CA GLN A 407 -16.14 -0.04 -9.27
C GLN A 407 -14.61 0.02 -9.37
N ALA A 408 -14.09 0.52 -10.50
CA ALA A 408 -12.65 0.71 -10.71
C ALA A 408 -12.03 1.63 -9.64
N HIS A 409 -12.73 2.71 -9.29
CA HIS A 409 -12.27 3.63 -8.25
C HIS A 409 -12.19 2.95 -6.88
N SER A 410 -13.19 2.14 -6.51
CA SER A 410 -13.17 1.37 -5.25
C SER A 410 -11.98 0.42 -5.21
N GLN A 411 -11.72 -0.31 -6.30
CA GLN A 411 -10.59 -1.23 -6.41
C GLN A 411 -9.24 -0.49 -6.27
N TYR A 412 -9.11 0.67 -6.92
CA TYR A 412 -7.91 1.51 -6.80
C TYR A 412 -7.70 2.04 -5.38
N GLN A 413 -8.78 2.46 -4.70
CA GLN A 413 -8.71 2.91 -3.30
C GLN A 413 -8.27 1.77 -2.38
N GLU A 414 -8.89 0.60 -2.49
CA GLU A 414 -8.51 -0.58 -1.72
C GLU A 414 -7.06 -0.98 -1.96
N PHE A 415 -6.63 -1.01 -3.23
CA PHE A 415 -5.23 -1.25 -3.60
C PHE A 415 -4.30 -0.24 -2.92
N THR A 416 -4.60 1.06 -3.02
CA THR A 416 -3.77 2.12 -2.46
C THR A 416 -3.73 2.07 -0.93
N GLU A 417 -4.83 1.74 -0.27
CA GLU A 417 -4.85 1.58 1.19
C GLU A 417 -4.01 0.37 1.63
N ARG A 418 -4.08 -0.77 0.93
CA ARG A 418 -3.19 -1.92 1.22
C ARG A 418 -1.72 -1.54 1.10
N ILE A 419 -1.34 -0.77 0.08
CA ILE A 419 0.04 -0.30 -0.09
C ILE A 419 0.43 0.72 0.98
N LYS A 420 -0.46 1.65 1.38
CA LYS A 420 -0.18 2.60 2.47
C LYS A 420 -0.01 1.89 3.81
N GLU A 421 -0.85 0.91 4.10
CA GLU A 421 -0.75 0.07 5.30
C GLU A 421 0.60 -0.66 5.31
N PHE A 422 1.00 -1.22 4.17
CA PHE A 422 2.31 -1.84 4.00
C PHE A 422 3.46 -0.84 4.16
N ASP A 423 3.44 0.31 3.48
CA ASP A 423 4.47 1.35 3.55
C ASP A 423 4.64 1.85 4.98
N PHE A 424 3.53 2.05 5.68
CA PHE A 424 3.53 2.42 7.09
C PHE A 424 4.19 1.34 7.95
N TRP A 425 3.89 0.07 7.70
CA TRP A 425 4.46 -1.06 8.44
C TRP A 425 5.95 -1.27 8.11
N SER A 426 6.33 -1.26 6.84
CA SER A 426 7.70 -1.42 6.34
C SER A 426 8.61 -0.27 6.77
N ARG A 427 8.19 0.99 6.64
CA ARG A 427 9.00 2.14 7.09
C ARG A 427 9.14 2.16 8.61
N SER A 428 8.10 1.70 9.32
CA SER A 428 8.21 1.50 10.76
C SER A 428 9.34 0.52 11.03
N LEU A 429 9.38 -0.63 10.36
CA LEU A 429 10.45 -1.62 10.51
C LEU A 429 11.83 -1.14 10.05
N ASP A 430 11.98 -0.57 8.85
CA ASP A 430 13.27 -0.13 8.31
C ASP A 430 13.93 0.97 9.17
N HIS A 431 13.13 1.91 9.69
CA HIS A 431 13.61 2.92 10.64
C HIS A 431 13.99 2.32 12.01
N LEU A 432 13.46 1.14 12.34
CA LEU A 432 13.83 0.39 13.52
C LEU A 432 15.12 -0.39 13.28
N SER A 433 15.31 -1.05 12.12
CA SER A 433 16.54 -1.79 11.77
C SER A 433 17.75 -0.86 11.60
N ALA A 434 17.63 0.25 10.88
CA ALA A 434 18.74 1.19 10.64
C ALA A 434 19.25 1.88 11.93
N ASN A 435 18.38 2.07 12.93
CA ASN A 435 18.72 2.63 14.24
C ASN A 435 19.08 1.55 15.29
N VAL A 436 19.11 0.27 14.90
CA VAL A 436 19.61 -0.85 15.72
C VAL A 436 21.11 -1.06 15.50
N GLU A 437 21.60 -0.91 14.27
CA GLU A 437 23.02 -1.14 13.93
C GLU A 437 23.96 -0.03 14.44
N SER A 438 23.48 1.20 14.59
CA SER A 438 24.30 2.37 14.95
C SER A 438 24.35 2.67 16.46
N GLY A 439 23.58 1.96 17.29
CA GLY A 439 23.51 2.20 18.74
C GLY A 439 22.98 3.59 19.15
N GLN A 440 22.44 4.37 18.21
CA GLN A 440 21.88 5.69 18.49
C GLN A 440 20.47 5.60 19.09
N ALA A 441 20.13 6.56 19.95
CA ALA A 441 18.77 6.71 20.48
C ALA A 441 17.79 6.92 19.30
N LEU A 442 16.58 6.35 19.38
CA LEU A 442 15.53 6.57 18.38
C LEU A 442 15.28 8.08 18.21
N ASP A 443 15.79 8.69 17.14
CA ASP A 443 15.45 10.06 16.76
C ASP A 443 14.23 10.04 15.84
N VAL A 444 13.11 9.56 16.39
CA VAL A 444 11.80 9.63 15.74
C VAL A 444 11.12 10.90 16.25
N SER A 445 10.53 11.69 15.35
CA SER A 445 9.60 12.76 15.73
C SER A 445 8.37 12.15 16.41
N ILE A 446 8.41 11.94 17.74
CA ILE A 446 7.32 11.32 18.50
C ILE A 446 6.18 12.32 18.66
N ARG A 447 5.00 12.00 18.11
CA ARG A 447 3.80 12.84 18.21
C ARG A 447 2.90 12.32 19.33
N ARG A 448 3.26 12.65 20.57
CA ARG A 448 2.53 12.15 21.76
C ARG A 448 1.14 12.79 21.89
N GLN A 449 0.15 11.96 22.19
CA GLN A 449 -1.21 12.37 22.56
C GLN A 449 -1.82 11.38 23.57
N PHE A 450 -3.01 11.67 24.07
CA PHE A 450 -3.73 10.77 24.98
C PHE A 450 -4.46 9.68 24.18
N VAL A 451 -4.00 8.44 24.29
CA VAL A 451 -4.44 7.31 23.47
C VAL A 451 -5.38 6.37 24.23
N ASN A 452 -6.51 6.00 23.61
CA ASN A 452 -7.44 5.00 24.16
C ASN A 452 -6.93 3.58 23.97
N ILE A 453 -6.28 3.04 24.99
CA ILE A 453 -5.69 1.69 24.96
C ILE A 453 -6.76 0.60 24.85
N ARG A 454 -7.92 0.80 25.48
CA ARG A 454 -9.00 -0.19 25.45
C ARG A 454 -9.50 -0.43 24.03
N SER A 455 -9.58 0.62 23.21
CA SER A 455 -9.96 0.51 21.79
C SER A 455 -8.94 -0.29 20.99
N ILE A 456 -7.65 0.03 21.15
CA ILE A 456 -6.53 -0.65 20.46
C ILE A 456 -6.49 -2.14 20.82
N LEU A 457 -6.62 -2.45 22.11
CA LEU A 457 -6.67 -3.83 22.61
C LEU A 457 -7.89 -4.58 22.06
N GLY A 458 -9.06 -3.92 21.99
CA GLY A 458 -10.28 -4.50 21.44
C GLY A 458 -10.11 -4.90 19.98
N GLN A 459 -9.54 -4.02 19.16
CA GLN A 459 -9.22 -4.33 17.76
C GLN A 459 -8.23 -5.50 17.66
N THR A 460 -7.13 -5.45 18.42
CA THR A 460 -6.09 -6.49 18.40
C THR A 460 -6.64 -7.87 18.79
N LEU A 461 -7.55 -7.92 19.77
CA LEU A 461 -8.23 -9.15 20.16
C LEU A 461 -9.16 -9.67 19.06
N SER A 462 -9.83 -8.77 18.33
CA SER A 462 -10.67 -9.13 17.18
C SER A 462 -9.81 -9.74 16.06
N ASP A 463 -8.66 -9.15 15.77
CA ASP A 463 -7.73 -9.63 14.73
C ASP A 463 -7.20 -11.05 15.04
N HIS A 464 -7.15 -11.44 16.32
CA HIS A 464 -6.72 -12.77 16.78
C HIS A 464 -7.87 -13.70 17.21
N ALA A 465 -9.12 -13.37 16.85
CA ALA A 465 -10.30 -14.11 17.29
C ALA A 465 -10.23 -15.61 16.98
N ALA A 466 -9.69 -16.00 15.81
CA ALA A 466 -9.56 -17.40 15.41
C ALA A 466 -8.71 -18.21 16.40
N MET A 467 -7.55 -17.70 16.80
CA MET A 467 -6.67 -18.36 17.77
C MET A 467 -7.29 -18.40 19.18
N ILE A 468 -7.97 -17.32 19.59
CA ILE A 468 -8.65 -17.25 20.89
C ILE A 468 -9.75 -18.30 20.98
N ILE A 469 -10.53 -18.47 19.90
CA ILE A 469 -11.60 -19.47 19.79
C ILE A 469 -11.03 -20.88 19.78
N ASP A 470 -10.02 -21.15 18.96
CA ASP A 470 -9.37 -22.47 18.84
C ASP A 470 -8.80 -22.95 20.19
N LYS A 471 -8.06 -22.08 20.88
CA LYS A 471 -7.48 -22.37 22.20
C LYS A 471 -8.47 -22.23 23.36
N ARG A 472 -9.71 -21.77 23.13
CA ARG A 472 -10.71 -21.48 24.18
C ARG A 472 -10.18 -20.55 25.29
N ILE A 473 -9.41 -19.52 24.90
CA ILE A 473 -8.81 -18.59 25.86
C ILE A 473 -9.90 -17.71 26.48
N VAL A 474 -9.93 -17.61 27.81
CA VAL A 474 -10.86 -16.74 28.53
C VAL A 474 -10.26 -15.34 28.66
N VAL A 475 -10.73 -14.40 27.84
CA VAL A 475 -10.25 -13.01 27.85
C VAL A 475 -11.10 -12.14 28.78
N THR A 476 -10.47 -11.43 29.71
CA THR A 476 -11.12 -10.43 30.57
C THR A 476 -10.40 -9.09 30.44
N ASN A 477 -11.13 -8.00 30.19
CA ASN A 477 -10.56 -6.64 30.14
C ASN A 477 -11.28 -5.72 31.13
N THR A 478 -10.57 -5.28 32.17
CA THR A 478 -11.10 -4.40 33.23
C THR A 478 -10.68 -2.93 33.07
N LEU A 479 -9.98 -2.57 31.99
CA LEU A 479 -9.61 -1.18 31.72
C LEU A 479 -10.87 -0.33 31.53
N SER A 480 -10.92 0.85 32.14
CA SER A 480 -11.99 1.83 31.91
C SER A 480 -12.03 2.27 30.44
N GLU A 481 -13.22 2.57 29.90
CA GLU A 481 -13.37 3.16 28.55
C GLU A 481 -12.71 4.54 28.44
N TYR A 482 -12.51 5.20 29.58
CA TYR A 482 -11.81 6.46 29.69
C TYR A 482 -10.30 6.29 29.96
N PHE A 483 -9.78 5.07 30.13
CA PHE A 483 -8.34 4.94 30.38
C PHE A 483 -7.51 5.42 29.17
N ARG A 484 -6.59 6.37 29.40
CA ARG A 484 -5.70 6.94 28.38
C ARG A 484 -4.24 6.89 28.83
N LEU A 485 -3.35 6.67 27.87
CA LEU A 485 -1.90 6.83 28.08
C LEU A 485 -1.36 7.92 27.16
N PHE A 486 -0.39 8.69 27.64
CA PHE A 486 0.24 9.74 26.85
C PHE A 486 1.41 9.19 26.04
N ALA A 487 1.15 8.89 24.77
CA ALA A 487 2.13 8.31 23.86
C ALA A 487 1.74 8.56 22.40
N ASP A 488 2.67 8.26 21.49
CA ASP A 488 2.37 8.25 20.07
C ASP A 488 1.40 7.10 19.74
N PRO A 489 0.24 7.37 19.12
CA PRO A 489 -0.82 6.37 18.91
C PRO A 489 -0.36 5.21 18.02
N VAL A 490 0.50 5.49 17.06
CA VAL A 490 1.01 4.53 16.08
C VAL A 490 1.98 3.59 16.77
N LEU A 491 2.98 4.18 17.43
CA LEU A 491 4.01 3.40 18.11
C LEU A 491 3.43 2.60 19.27
N LEU A 492 2.45 3.15 19.99
CA LEU A 492 1.79 2.44 21.08
C LEU A 492 0.89 1.30 20.57
N LYS A 493 0.23 1.45 19.41
CA LYS A 493 -0.48 0.34 18.76
C LYS A 493 0.47 -0.81 18.45
N GLN A 494 1.68 -0.51 17.94
CA GLN A 494 2.71 -1.52 17.68
C GLN A 494 3.14 -2.25 18.96
N VAL A 495 3.37 -1.51 20.05
CA VAL A 495 3.65 -2.13 21.38
C VAL A 495 2.52 -3.09 21.78
N VAL A 496 1.26 -2.67 21.65
CA VAL A 496 0.10 -3.49 22.01
C VAL A 496 0.02 -4.76 21.15
N LEU A 497 0.28 -4.66 19.85
CA LEU A 497 0.30 -5.82 18.94
C LEU A 497 1.35 -6.84 19.37
N GLU A 498 2.59 -6.41 19.62
CA GLU A 498 3.68 -7.31 20.03
C GLU A 498 3.41 -8.01 21.36
N ILE A 499 3.01 -7.25 22.38
CA ILE A 499 2.75 -7.84 23.71
C ILE A 499 1.54 -8.78 23.67
N MET A 500 0.52 -8.50 22.84
CA MET A 500 -0.66 -9.35 22.70
C MET A 500 -0.36 -10.62 21.91
N ALA A 501 0.37 -10.51 20.79
CA ALA A 501 0.81 -11.67 20.01
C ALA A 501 1.68 -12.58 20.85
N TYR A 502 2.64 -12.02 21.60
CA TYR A 502 3.44 -12.75 22.57
C TYR A 502 2.56 -13.42 23.61
N ALA A 503 1.61 -12.70 24.23
CA ALA A 503 0.75 -13.27 25.26
C ALA A 503 -0.10 -14.43 24.73
N LEU A 504 -0.76 -14.26 23.58
CA LEU A 504 -1.62 -15.30 23.00
C LEU A 504 -0.85 -16.52 22.47
N HIS A 505 0.39 -16.33 22.02
CA HIS A 505 1.28 -17.44 21.65
C HIS A 505 1.50 -18.37 22.84
N TYR A 506 1.81 -17.80 24.02
CA TYR A 506 2.09 -18.55 25.24
C TYR A 506 0.84 -19.01 26.02
N CYS A 507 -0.35 -18.50 25.69
CA CYS A 507 -1.60 -19.09 26.19
C CYS A 507 -1.76 -20.53 25.67
N GLY A 508 -1.94 -21.47 26.60
CA GLY A 508 -2.40 -22.82 26.34
C GLY A 508 -3.91 -22.91 26.17
N GLN A 509 -4.40 -24.13 26.00
CA GLN A 509 -5.83 -24.40 25.90
C GLN A 509 -6.54 -24.09 27.23
N GLU A 510 -7.62 -23.32 27.20
CA GLU A 510 -8.42 -22.89 28.36
C GLU A 510 -7.69 -21.97 29.37
N ASP A 511 -6.54 -21.41 28.99
CA ASP A 511 -5.86 -20.38 29.79
C ASP A 511 -6.67 -19.07 29.82
N ALA A 512 -6.49 -18.29 30.89
CA ALA A 512 -7.12 -16.97 31.07
C ALA A 512 -6.13 -15.85 30.73
N LEU A 513 -6.56 -14.89 29.91
CA LEU A 513 -5.84 -13.66 29.59
C LEU A 513 -6.57 -12.47 30.22
N ARG A 514 -5.93 -11.81 31.19
CA ARG A 514 -6.52 -10.70 31.96
C ARG A 514 -5.79 -9.39 31.67
N ILE A 515 -6.50 -8.44 31.09
CA ILE A 515 -6.06 -7.07 30.86
C ILE A 515 -6.60 -6.21 31.99
N HIS A 516 -5.73 -5.51 32.71
CA HIS A 516 -6.13 -4.70 33.85
C HIS A 516 -5.25 -3.47 34.04
N HIS A 517 -5.76 -2.49 34.80
CA HIS A 517 -5.02 -1.30 35.18
C HIS A 517 -3.82 -1.69 36.05
N GLN A 518 -2.67 -1.06 35.82
CA GLN A 518 -1.51 -1.21 36.70
C GLN A 518 -1.14 0.14 37.31
N ASP A 519 -1.44 0.29 38.60
CA ASP A 519 -0.96 1.41 39.41
C ASP A 519 0.48 1.20 39.84
N VAL A 520 1.34 2.19 39.61
CA VAL A 520 2.77 2.11 39.94
C VAL A 520 3.26 3.46 40.43
N THR A 521 3.24 3.67 41.74
CA THR A 521 3.95 4.79 42.42
C THR A 521 3.60 6.21 41.89
N ALA A 522 4.09 7.26 42.57
CA ALA A 522 3.84 8.63 42.13
C ALA A 522 4.56 8.89 40.78
N GLY A 523 3.81 9.06 39.69
CA GLY A 523 4.32 9.58 38.41
C GLY A 523 4.26 8.66 37.18
N LEU A 524 3.80 7.41 37.30
CA LEU A 524 3.61 6.49 36.16
C LEU A 524 2.14 6.07 36.00
N SER A 525 1.73 5.77 34.77
CA SER A 525 0.45 5.16 34.42
C SER A 525 0.67 3.98 33.46
N GLY A 526 -0.16 2.95 33.54
CA GLY A 526 0.12 1.72 32.80
C GLY A 526 -1.00 0.70 32.83
N PHE A 527 -0.82 -0.36 32.06
CA PHE A 527 -1.69 -1.52 32.06
C PHE A 527 -0.86 -2.80 32.09
N ALA A 528 -1.50 -3.89 32.50
CA ALA A 528 -0.89 -5.19 32.58
C ALA A 528 -1.74 -6.24 31.86
N ILE A 529 -1.05 -7.18 31.23
CA ILE A 529 -1.62 -8.39 30.62
C ILE A 529 -1.09 -9.58 31.43
N THR A 530 -1.99 -10.26 32.14
CA THR A 530 -1.66 -11.48 32.90
C THR A 530 -2.20 -12.69 32.18
N ILE A 531 -1.36 -13.71 32.04
CA ILE A 531 -1.75 -15.04 31.58
C ILE A 531 -1.75 -15.97 32.79
N ALA A 532 -2.82 -16.73 33.00
CA ALA A 532 -2.92 -17.71 34.06
C ALA A 532 -3.60 -18.99 33.56
N GLY A 533 -3.09 -20.16 33.93
CA GLY A 533 -3.70 -21.44 33.55
C GLY A 533 -5.02 -21.75 34.27
N PRO A 534 -5.81 -22.72 33.79
CA PRO A 534 -7.17 -23.01 34.28
C PRO A 534 -7.24 -23.45 35.75
N SER A 535 -6.12 -23.80 36.40
CA SER A 535 -6.09 -24.16 37.84
C SER A 535 -4.72 -23.95 38.50
N GLY A 536 -4.06 -22.79 38.34
CA GLY A 536 -2.93 -22.36 39.21
C GLY A 536 -1.77 -23.35 39.46
N THR A 537 -1.60 -24.39 38.64
CA THR A 537 -0.61 -25.44 38.85
C THR A 537 -0.09 -25.94 37.50
N LYS A 538 1.00 -25.35 37.02
CA LYS A 538 2.00 -26.07 36.23
C LYS A 538 3.31 -25.98 37.02
N SER A 539 3.78 -27.10 37.56
CA SER A 539 5.09 -27.15 38.21
C SER A 539 6.17 -26.96 37.15
N GLY A 540 6.96 -25.88 37.24
CA GLY A 540 8.07 -25.67 36.31
C GLY A 540 8.89 -24.38 36.43
N ALA A 541 8.60 -23.48 37.37
CA ALA A 541 9.40 -22.25 37.55
C ALA A 541 10.23 -22.34 38.84
N GLY A 542 11.52 -22.63 38.69
CA GLY A 542 12.49 -22.55 39.78
C GLY A 542 12.60 -21.10 40.29
N SER A 543 12.69 -20.95 41.61
CA SER A 543 12.83 -19.66 42.30
C SER A 543 14.10 -18.92 41.88
N CYS A 544 13.99 -17.64 41.50
CA CYS A 544 15.15 -16.77 41.30
C CYS A 544 15.15 -15.68 42.39
N HIS A 545 16.17 -15.69 43.26
CA HIS A 545 16.43 -14.62 44.24
C HIS A 545 17.15 -13.45 43.56
N VAL A 546 16.79 -12.23 43.99
CA VAL A 546 17.40 -10.97 43.53
C VAL A 546 18.54 -10.61 44.49
N HIS A 547 19.77 -10.48 43.98
CA HIS A 547 20.86 -9.78 44.68
C HIS A 547 21.11 -8.42 44.02
N GLY A 548 21.54 -7.46 44.84
CA GLY A 548 21.35 -6.01 44.70
C GLY A 548 22.06 -5.26 43.57
N ASP A 549 22.59 -5.93 42.54
CA ASP A 549 23.29 -5.29 41.43
C ASP A 549 22.72 -5.71 40.07
N GLY A 550 21.48 -5.30 39.78
CA GLY A 550 20.96 -5.00 38.42
C GLY A 550 21.18 -5.94 37.22
N LYS A 551 21.74 -7.14 37.39
CA LYS A 551 21.97 -8.14 36.32
C LYS A 551 21.19 -9.41 36.66
N VAL A 552 20.16 -9.69 35.87
CA VAL A 552 19.41 -10.95 35.95
C VAL A 552 20.21 -12.03 35.22
N ALA A 553 20.41 -13.19 35.85
CA ALA A 553 21.00 -14.35 35.21
C ALA A 553 20.02 -14.95 34.19
N GLU A 554 20.43 -15.02 32.92
CA GLU A 554 19.64 -15.33 31.71
C GLU A 554 19.28 -16.82 31.50
N SER A 555 19.12 -17.66 32.52
CA SER A 555 19.12 -19.12 32.25
C SER A 555 17.77 -19.85 32.18
N HIS A 556 16.62 -19.33 32.61
CA HIS A 556 15.37 -20.12 32.64
C HIS A 556 14.06 -19.36 32.32
N LEU A 557 14.05 -18.63 31.20
CA LEU A 557 12.82 -18.29 30.46
C LEU A 557 12.82 -19.08 29.14
N PRO A 558 11.66 -19.51 28.59
CA PRO A 558 11.62 -20.10 27.25
C PRO A 558 12.30 -19.12 26.28
N THR A 559 13.22 -19.64 25.46
CA THR A 559 14.00 -18.89 24.47
C THR A 559 13.13 -17.91 23.69
N GLY A 560 13.36 -16.60 23.90
CA GLY A 560 12.84 -15.54 23.04
C GLY A 560 12.93 -14.12 23.61
N PRO A 561 14.12 -13.49 23.69
CA PRO A 561 14.23 -12.06 24.01
C PRO A 561 13.88 -11.13 22.83
N GLN A 562 13.83 -11.64 21.59
CA GLN A 562 13.77 -10.80 20.37
C GLN A 562 12.35 -10.29 20.04
N ASN A 563 11.28 -11.04 20.32
CA ASN A 563 9.89 -10.66 19.96
C ASN A 563 9.30 -9.45 20.71
N LEU A 564 9.96 -8.97 21.76
CA LEU A 564 9.51 -7.80 22.54
C LEU A 564 10.56 -6.69 22.59
N TYR A 565 11.64 -6.85 21.83
CA TYR A 565 12.72 -5.89 21.76
C TYR A 565 12.22 -4.54 21.23
N LEU A 566 11.39 -4.59 20.19
CA LEU A 566 10.78 -3.40 19.60
C LEU A 566 9.83 -2.72 20.58
N ALA A 567 8.91 -3.45 21.21
CA ALA A 567 8.04 -2.92 22.25
C ALA A 567 8.82 -2.23 23.39
N ARG A 568 9.94 -2.82 23.85
CA ARG A 568 10.80 -2.22 24.89
C ARG A 568 11.45 -0.93 24.42
N ARG A 569 11.94 -0.85 23.18
CA ARG A 569 12.58 0.37 22.63
C ARG A 569 11.58 1.49 22.37
N ILE A 570 10.40 1.16 21.84
CA ILE A 570 9.31 2.13 21.68
C ILE A 570 8.92 2.70 23.05
N LEU A 571 8.73 1.84 24.05
CA LEU A 571 8.41 2.31 25.39
C LEU A 571 9.54 3.15 25.98
N ALA A 572 10.81 2.77 25.78
CA ALA A 572 11.96 3.56 26.23
C ALA A 572 12.01 4.97 25.59
N SER A 573 11.66 5.11 24.30
CA SER A 573 11.58 6.42 23.63
C SER A 573 10.45 7.31 24.18
N HIS A 574 9.48 6.69 24.87
CA HIS A 574 8.44 7.36 25.64
C HIS A 574 8.77 7.49 27.14
N GLN A 575 10.02 7.24 27.54
CA GLN A 575 10.44 7.18 28.95
C GLN A 575 9.62 6.16 29.78
N GLY A 576 9.09 5.15 29.10
CA GLY A 576 8.34 4.04 29.65
C GLY A 576 9.16 2.76 29.75
N SER A 577 8.50 1.69 30.19
CA SER A 577 9.11 0.37 30.31
C SER A 577 8.10 -0.75 30.09
N LEU A 578 8.60 -1.89 29.62
CA LEU A 578 7.90 -3.17 29.62
C LEU A 578 8.64 -4.12 30.57
N GLN A 579 7.94 -4.61 31.59
CA GLN A 579 8.44 -5.66 32.48
C GLN A 579 7.64 -6.94 32.30
N ILE A 580 8.30 -8.09 32.40
CA ILE A 580 7.64 -9.40 32.41
C ILE A 580 7.90 -9.98 33.80
N ILE A 581 6.83 -10.18 34.55
CA ILE A 581 6.87 -10.68 35.92
C ILE A 581 6.34 -12.12 35.88
N PRO A 582 7.18 -13.14 36.11
CA PRO A 582 6.71 -14.51 36.19
C PRO A 582 5.79 -14.68 37.40
N ASP A 583 4.71 -15.44 37.23
CA ASP A 583 3.80 -15.81 38.32
C ASP A 583 4.20 -17.19 38.87
N GLN A 584 4.21 -17.31 40.20
CA GLN A 584 4.56 -18.53 40.94
C GLN A 584 3.69 -19.73 40.54
N ALA A 585 2.48 -19.45 40.03
CA ALA A 585 1.49 -20.42 39.60
C ALA A 585 1.50 -20.70 38.08
N SER A 586 2.66 -20.55 37.41
CA SER A 586 2.94 -20.91 36.00
C SER A 586 2.39 -20.03 34.88
N GLY A 587 2.16 -18.76 35.21
CA GLY A 587 1.83 -17.71 34.25
C GLY A 587 2.91 -16.63 34.21
N PHE A 588 2.61 -15.53 33.53
CA PHE A 588 3.38 -14.29 33.64
C PHE A 588 2.48 -13.08 33.44
N THR A 589 2.93 -11.96 33.97
CA THR A 589 2.30 -10.65 33.81
C THR A 589 3.24 -9.73 33.04
N MET A 590 2.80 -9.25 31.88
CA MET A 590 3.47 -8.20 31.12
C MET A 590 2.94 -6.85 31.58
N VAL A 591 3.81 -5.99 32.07
CA VAL A 591 3.45 -4.68 32.62
C VAL A 591 4.05 -3.58 31.76
N VAL A 592 3.18 -2.80 31.12
CA VAL A 592 3.54 -1.60 30.35
C VAL A 592 3.37 -0.37 31.25
N ARG A 593 4.41 0.45 31.36
CA ARG A 593 4.41 1.70 32.14
C ARG A 593 4.86 2.87 31.27
N LEU A 594 4.18 4.00 31.39
CA LEU A 594 4.51 5.27 30.75
C LEU A 594 4.45 6.42 31.78
N PRO A 595 5.17 7.53 31.55
CA PRO A 595 5.05 8.72 32.40
C PRO A 595 3.62 9.26 32.44
N ARG A 596 3.15 9.64 33.63
CA ARG A 596 1.88 10.34 33.78
C ARG A 596 2.09 11.81 33.40
N VAL A 597 1.36 12.27 32.40
CA VAL A 597 1.36 13.68 31.97
C VAL A 597 0.05 14.33 32.41
N GLN A 598 0.16 15.49 33.06
CA GLN A 598 -1.02 16.29 33.39
C GLN A 598 -1.54 16.97 32.11
N PRO A 599 -2.80 16.74 31.70
CA PRO A 599 -3.33 17.36 30.50
C PRO A 599 -3.46 18.88 30.68
N THR A 600 -3.16 19.63 29.62
CA THR A 600 -3.29 21.09 29.58
C THR A 600 -4.47 21.47 28.69
N VAL A 601 -5.32 22.37 29.17
CA VAL A 601 -6.50 22.86 28.44
C VAL A 601 -6.42 24.37 28.32
N MET A 602 -6.64 24.88 27.13
CA MET A 602 -6.87 26.30 26.92
C MET A 602 -8.36 26.54 26.71
N ILE A 603 -8.94 27.47 27.46
CA ILE A 603 -10.32 27.92 27.26
C ILE A 603 -10.32 29.41 26.91
N VAL A 604 -11.06 29.77 25.86
CA VAL A 604 -11.16 31.12 25.33
C VAL A 604 -12.62 31.53 25.26
N ASP A 605 -13.02 32.52 26.04
CA ASP A 605 -14.40 33.03 26.11
C ASP A 605 -14.36 34.49 26.60
N ASP A 606 -15.09 35.39 25.93
CA ASP A 606 -15.11 36.82 26.28
C ASP A 606 -15.99 37.15 27.50
N ASP A 607 -16.77 36.16 28.00
CA ASP A 607 -17.47 36.24 29.27
C ASP A 607 -16.56 35.82 30.45
N PRO A 608 -16.07 36.77 31.28
CA PRO A 608 -15.14 36.48 32.37
C PRO A 608 -15.76 35.63 33.49
N ASP A 609 -17.08 35.67 33.68
CA ASP A 609 -17.77 34.90 34.71
C ASP A 609 -17.90 33.43 34.29
N LEU A 610 -18.28 33.19 33.04
CA LEU A 610 -18.31 31.85 32.45
C LEU A 610 -16.90 31.25 32.42
N LEU A 611 -15.90 32.02 31.96
CA LEU A 611 -14.50 31.60 31.91
C LEU A 611 -14.01 31.14 33.29
N LYS A 612 -14.20 31.97 34.33
CA LYS A 612 -13.80 31.66 35.70
C LYS A 612 -14.53 30.44 36.26
N PHE A 613 -15.82 30.28 35.94
CA PHE A 613 -16.60 29.10 36.34
C PHE A 613 -16.04 27.82 35.70
N MET A 614 -15.78 27.86 34.39
CA MET A 614 -15.29 26.72 33.61
C MET A 614 -13.88 26.31 34.02
N VAL A 615 -12.97 27.27 34.22
CA VAL A 615 -11.62 27.01 34.75
C VAL A 615 -11.68 26.22 36.05
N LYS A 616 -12.47 26.69 37.03
CA LYS A 616 -12.61 26.02 38.33
C LYS A 616 -13.17 24.59 38.20
N LYS A 617 -14.09 24.36 37.26
CA LYS A 617 -14.70 23.03 37.03
C LYS A 617 -13.73 22.06 36.37
N LEU A 618 -12.95 22.54 35.41
CA LEU A 618 -11.96 21.73 34.69
C LEU A 618 -10.73 21.44 35.57
N GLU A 619 -10.28 22.37 36.40
CA GLU A 619 -9.21 22.15 37.39
C GLU A 619 -9.59 21.06 38.41
N ALA A 620 -10.88 20.97 38.79
CA ALA A 620 -11.38 19.89 39.64
C ALA A 620 -11.32 18.49 38.99
N MET A 621 -11.02 18.42 37.69
CA MET A 621 -10.75 17.18 36.94
C MET A 621 -9.24 16.87 36.85
N GLU A 622 -8.41 17.51 37.68
CA GLU A 622 -6.93 17.40 37.67
C GLU A 622 -6.27 17.93 36.38
N LEU A 623 -6.97 18.79 35.61
CA LEU A 623 -6.45 19.42 34.40
C LEU A 623 -5.69 20.70 34.74
N SER A 624 -4.63 21.01 33.99
CA SER A 624 -3.97 22.32 34.02
C SER A 624 -4.68 23.24 33.03
N VAL A 625 -5.41 24.25 33.53
CA VAL A 625 -6.31 25.04 32.69
C VAL A 625 -5.81 26.48 32.57
N THR A 626 -5.72 26.98 31.34
CA THR A 626 -5.44 28.38 31.04
C THR A 626 -6.69 29.02 30.46
N GLY A 627 -7.29 29.96 31.20
CA GLY A 627 -8.41 30.77 30.71
C GLY A 627 -7.92 32.07 30.09
N LEU A 628 -8.43 32.42 28.91
CA LEU A 628 -8.16 33.68 28.21
C LEU A 628 -9.48 34.35 27.82
N ASP A 629 -9.60 35.63 28.13
CA ASP A 629 -10.72 36.50 27.74
C ASP A 629 -10.48 37.22 26.40
N SER A 630 -9.29 37.07 25.82
CA SER A 630 -8.88 37.66 24.54
C SER A 630 -8.52 36.58 23.52
N SER A 631 -9.27 36.54 22.42
CA SER A 631 -8.98 35.63 21.31
C SER A 631 -7.70 36.00 20.56
N GLN A 632 -7.30 37.28 20.55
CA GLN A 632 -6.00 37.71 20.00
C GLN A 632 -4.81 37.13 20.78
N GLU A 633 -4.91 37.11 22.11
CA GLU A 633 -3.86 36.54 22.96
C GLU A 633 -3.79 35.02 22.78
N ALA A 634 -4.93 34.34 22.67
CA ALA A 634 -4.98 32.91 22.39
C ALA A 634 -4.32 32.58 21.04
N TYR A 635 -4.67 33.32 19.98
CA TYR A 635 -4.10 33.16 18.65
C TYR A 635 -2.59 33.38 18.64
N ARG A 636 -2.11 34.45 19.31
CA ARG A 636 -0.67 34.73 19.44
C ARG A 636 0.06 33.58 20.12
N ARG A 637 -0.45 33.06 21.24
CA ARG A 637 0.17 31.94 21.96
C ARG A 637 0.25 30.67 21.12
N LEU A 638 -0.78 30.37 20.31
CA LEU A 638 -0.76 29.22 19.40
C LEU A 638 0.32 29.39 18.32
N LEU A 639 0.47 30.59 17.74
CA LEU A 639 1.53 30.88 16.78
C LEU A 639 2.93 30.89 17.38
N ASP A 640 3.06 31.30 18.64
CA ASP A 640 4.32 31.27 19.41
C ASP A 640 4.69 29.83 19.85
N GLY A 641 3.91 28.83 19.48
CA GLY A 641 4.21 27.41 19.68
C GLY A 641 3.63 26.81 20.97
N LEU A 642 2.76 27.52 21.69
CA LEU A 642 2.02 26.93 22.80
C LEU A 642 1.00 25.91 22.27
N GLN A 643 1.15 24.64 22.64
CA GLN A 643 0.29 23.56 22.18
C GLN A 643 -0.49 22.95 23.36
N PRO A 644 -1.69 23.47 23.70
CA PRO A 644 -2.55 22.81 24.66
C PRO A 644 -2.96 21.41 24.17
N HIS A 645 -3.32 20.52 25.08
CA HIS A 645 -3.84 19.19 24.71
C HIS A 645 -5.32 19.22 24.30
N LEU A 646 -6.05 20.30 24.62
CA LEU A 646 -7.39 20.62 24.11
C LEU A 646 -7.56 22.14 24.11
N LEU A 647 -8.18 22.65 23.05
CA LEU A 647 -8.67 24.02 22.96
C LEU A 647 -10.19 24.01 23.08
N ILE A 648 -10.74 24.86 23.93
CA ILE A 648 -12.17 25.13 24.05
C ILE A 648 -12.35 26.60 23.70
N ALA A 649 -13.11 26.93 22.67
CA ALA A 649 -13.22 28.31 22.20
C ALA A 649 -14.69 28.69 21.97
N ASP A 650 -15.08 29.88 22.42
CA ASP A 650 -16.32 30.50 21.95
C ASP A 650 -16.24 30.74 20.44
N VAL A 651 -17.34 30.54 19.72
CA VAL A 651 -17.43 30.84 18.30
C VAL A 651 -17.48 32.34 18.07
N PHE A 652 -18.28 33.08 18.85
CA PHE A 652 -18.51 34.50 18.59
C PHE A 652 -17.79 35.35 19.63
N MET A 653 -16.64 35.91 19.24
CA MET A 653 -15.85 36.82 20.07
C MET A 653 -15.56 38.12 19.29
N PRO A 654 -15.32 39.26 19.97
CA PRO A 654 -15.23 40.58 19.32
C PRO A 654 -14.08 40.76 18.30
N ASP A 655 -12.98 40.04 18.48
CA ASP A 655 -11.76 40.18 17.68
C ASP A 655 -11.61 39.08 16.63
N LEU A 656 -11.12 37.92 17.06
CA LEU A 656 -11.04 36.69 16.27
C LEU A 656 -12.14 35.74 16.70
N ASP A 657 -12.79 35.10 15.72
CA ASP A 657 -13.82 34.10 15.97
C ASP A 657 -13.22 32.72 16.31
N GLY A 658 -14.02 31.82 16.88
CA GLY A 658 -13.55 30.49 17.28
C GLY A 658 -13.09 29.62 16.10
N PHE A 659 -13.56 29.88 14.87
CA PHE A 659 -13.12 29.15 13.68
C PHE A 659 -11.70 29.54 13.28
N GLN A 660 -11.32 30.80 13.45
CA GLN A 660 -9.94 31.25 13.20
C GLN A 660 -8.96 30.65 14.21
N LEU A 661 -9.38 30.47 15.47
CA LEU A 661 -8.58 29.75 16.47
C LEU A 661 -8.45 28.25 16.15
N LEU A 662 -9.51 27.63 15.61
CA LEU A 662 -9.48 26.25 15.12
C LEU A 662 -8.45 26.07 13.99
N GLU A 663 -8.47 26.95 12.98
CA GLU A 663 -7.51 26.92 11.88
C GLU A 663 -6.06 27.14 12.36
N ALA A 664 -5.85 28.05 13.31
CA ALA A 664 -4.55 28.29 13.93
C ALA A 664 -4.04 27.06 14.70
N ALA A 665 -4.93 26.40 15.44
CA ALA A 665 -4.61 25.18 16.18
C ALA A 665 -4.15 24.05 15.24
N HIS A 666 -4.83 23.85 14.11
CA HIS A 666 -4.43 22.86 13.09
C HIS A 666 -3.15 23.24 12.33
N SER A 667 -2.87 24.54 12.19
CA SER A 667 -1.64 25.03 11.53
C SER A 667 -0.40 24.98 12.43
N SER A 668 -0.56 24.69 13.73
CA SER A 668 0.52 24.73 14.74
C SER A 668 1.49 23.54 14.70
N GLY A 669 1.32 22.60 13.76
CA GLY A 669 2.18 21.42 13.59
C GLY A 669 1.84 20.22 14.49
N ARG A 670 0.86 20.37 15.40
CA ARG A 670 0.25 19.28 16.20
C ARG A 670 -1.26 19.30 16.01
N ASP A 671 -1.87 18.12 15.94
CA ASP A 671 -3.31 17.95 15.77
C ASP A 671 -4.03 18.22 17.12
N ILE A 672 -4.23 19.50 17.44
CA ILE A 672 -4.85 19.93 18.70
C ILE A 672 -6.38 19.79 18.56
N PRO A 673 -7.05 18.92 19.36
CA PRO A 673 -8.49 18.83 19.32
C PRO A 673 -9.13 20.13 19.84
N VAL A 674 -10.14 20.62 19.11
CA VAL A 674 -10.85 21.87 19.44
C VAL A 674 -12.34 21.60 19.66
N ILE A 675 -12.87 22.04 20.81
CA ILE A 675 -14.30 22.06 21.10
C ILE A 675 -14.81 23.49 20.93
N LEU A 676 -15.73 23.69 20.00
CA LEU A 676 -16.37 24.98 19.81
C LEU A 676 -17.60 25.11 20.71
N VAL A 677 -17.72 26.23 21.40
CA VAL A 677 -18.84 26.58 22.28
C VAL A 677 -19.58 27.76 21.67
N THR A 678 -20.90 27.75 21.60
CA THR A 678 -21.64 28.91 21.03
C THR A 678 -23.09 28.99 21.49
N ALA A 679 -23.67 30.18 21.46
CA ALA A 679 -25.12 30.36 21.63
C ALA A 679 -25.93 30.10 20.34
N ASP A 680 -25.27 29.94 19.19
CA ASP A 680 -25.93 29.67 17.91
C ASP A 680 -26.18 28.17 17.70
N GLU A 681 -27.46 27.79 17.62
CA GLU A 681 -27.89 26.41 17.38
C GLU A 681 -28.10 26.10 15.89
N SER A 682 -27.75 27.03 14.98
CA SER A 682 -27.98 26.85 13.56
C SER A 682 -27.22 25.66 12.99
N ARG A 683 -27.91 24.91 12.12
CA ARG A 683 -27.33 23.77 11.40
C ARG A 683 -26.09 24.18 10.58
N ALA A 684 -26.10 25.39 10.00
CA ALA A 684 -25.00 25.91 9.19
C ALA A 684 -23.72 26.10 10.00
N THR A 685 -23.80 26.69 11.20
CA THR A 685 -22.64 26.90 12.08
C THR A 685 -22.06 25.58 12.55
N ARG A 686 -22.92 24.61 12.87
CA ARG A 686 -22.49 23.25 13.24
C ARG A 686 -21.83 22.51 12.08
N GLU A 687 -22.38 22.58 10.87
CA GLU A 687 -21.77 21.96 9.67
C GLU A 687 -20.41 22.59 9.36
N LYS A 688 -20.30 23.92 9.46
CA LYS A 688 -19.02 24.63 9.29
C LYS A 688 -17.97 24.17 10.32
N ALA A 689 -18.34 24.01 11.58
CA ALA A 689 -17.44 23.53 12.63
C ALA A 689 -16.80 22.18 12.29
N PHE A 690 -17.61 21.21 11.87
CA PHE A 690 -17.09 19.88 11.52
C PHE A 690 -16.34 19.87 10.18
N GLN A 691 -16.73 20.69 9.20
CA GLN A 691 -15.99 20.84 7.94
C GLN A 691 -14.57 21.37 8.15
N LEU A 692 -14.37 22.25 9.13
CA LEU A 692 -13.06 22.77 9.51
C LEU A 692 -12.28 21.85 10.47
N GLY A 693 -12.86 20.71 10.85
CA GLY A 693 -12.21 19.69 11.67
C GLY A 693 -12.36 19.87 13.18
N ALA A 694 -13.36 20.60 13.67
CA ALA A 694 -13.64 20.68 15.11
C ALA A 694 -13.89 19.28 15.70
N ALA A 695 -13.32 19.01 16.88
CA ALA A 695 -13.43 17.73 17.56
C ALA A 695 -14.83 17.54 18.18
N ASP A 696 -15.46 18.63 18.63
CA ASP A 696 -16.84 18.64 19.13
C ASP A 696 -17.45 20.05 19.07
N PHE A 697 -18.77 20.12 19.26
CA PHE A 697 -19.56 21.36 19.26
C PHE A 697 -20.57 21.35 20.41
N VAL A 698 -20.59 22.41 21.21
CA VAL A 698 -21.40 22.54 22.43
C VAL A 698 -22.21 23.84 22.39
N THR A 699 -23.51 23.76 22.70
CA THR A 699 -24.40 24.92 22.78
C THR A 699 -24.41 25.54 24.18
N LYS A 700 -24.44 26.87 24.26
CA LYS A 700 -24.66 27.64 25.50
C LYS A 700 -26.17 27.68 25.81
N PRO A 701 -26.61 27.57 27.08
CA PRO A 701 -25.80 27.48 28.30
C PRO A 701 -25.18 26.09 28.50
N ILE A 702 -23.93 26.05 28.98
CA ILE A 702 -23.17 24.81 29.17
C ILE A 702 -23.78 23.97 30.30
N VAL A 703 -24.27 22.78 29.96
CA VAL A 703 -24.75 21.79 30.93
C VAL A 703 -23.58 20.88 31.35
N LEU A 704 -23.10 21.02 32.59
CA LEU A 704 -21.90 20.31 33.07
C LEU A 704 -21.96 18.78 32.93
N HIS A 705 -23.15 18.20 33.14
CA HIS A 705 -23.36 16.75 33.02
C HIS A 705 -23.02 16.24 31.61
N ASP A 706 -23.24 17.05 30.58
CA ASP A 706 -22.99 16.68 29.18
C ASP A 706 -21.63 17.18 28.69
N PHE A 707 -21.16 18.30 29.24
CA PHE A 707 -19.90 18.90 28.87
C PHE A 707 -18.68 18.13 29.41
N ILE A 708 -18.72 17.70 30.67
CA ILE A 708 -17.60 17.01 31.32
C ILE A 708 -17.23 15.71 30.58
N PRO A 709 -18.17 14.84 30.18
CA PRO A 709 -17.85 13.65 29.38
C PRO A 709 -17.17 13.95 28.05
N ARG A 710 -17.56 15.04 27.38
CA ARG A 710 -16.96 15.47 26.10
C ARG A 710 -15.51 15.86 26.27
N VAL A 711 -15.19 16.62 27.32
CA VAL A 711 -13.81 16.97 27.68
C VAL A 711 -13.03 15.73 28.11
N ARG A 712 -13.60 14.89 28.98
CA ARG A 712 -12.94 13.68 29.52
C ARG A 712 -12.55 12.69 28.42
N LYS A 713 -13.32 12.60 27.33
CA LYS A 713 -13.01 11.72 26.18
C LYS A 713 -11.59 11.91 25.63
N HIS A 714 -11.04 13.13 25.73
CA HIS A 714 -9.71 13.50 25.23
C HIS A 714 -8.57 13.15 26.18
N PHE A 715 -8.80 12.97 27.48
CA PHE A 715 -7.73 12.88 28.48
C PHE A 715 -7.82 11.67 29.40
N GLY A 716 -9.02 11.14 29.58
CA GLY A 716 -9.33 10.02 30.46
C GLY A 716 -9.89 10.39 31.81
#